data_AF-A0A9J6BRQ6-F1
#
_entry.id   AF-A0A9J6BRQ6-F1
#
_cell.length_a   1.000
_cell.length_b   1.000
_cell.length_c   1.000
_cell.angle_alpha   90.00
_cell.angle_beta   90.00
_cell.angle_gamma   90.00
#
_symmetry.space_group_name_H-M   'P 1'
#
loop_
_entity.id
_entity.type
_entity.pdbx_description
1 polymer ?
#
loop_
_entity_poly.entity_id
_entity_poly.type
_entity_poly.pdbx_seq_one_letter_code
_entity_poly.pdbx_strand_id
1 'polypeptide(L)'
;MAKYQIVMVRHGESEWNQLNLFCGWFNADLSDKGRQEAIDAGKAIKEAGLKFDIAHTSVLKRANLTLDSILKESGQTGIPIYKTWRLNERHYGGLTGMNKAETAEKYGEEQVKIWRRSYDIPPPPMEEDHKYYKTIVEDPIYADGPSKDEFPKFESLKLTIQRTLPYWNETIIPQLKEGKKIIIAAHGNSLRGIVKHLDQMSDEAIMGLNLPTGIPFVYELDENFKPVVSMKFLGDEETVRKAMESVANQGKAKYQTYIMTPFFNIITKVIHGASLSEPEHIIRKRSIDQKLRILMFYDDSVYRLDEEKFSLINNTILPEAVSFWEQALYVRETKEAIRLNRKCESSQVFIKNSLTHCIDSCKAVTMCGEIQVPDEHLDVCRVCNATGQNCRIDSNSRAGRGIRNADFVFYVSARQTERCHKGLTVGYAAHCQQESSLDRPIAGHANLCPDSISTKPQELSTLLSTVKHEILHALGFSVSLYAFFRDEHGKPRTPRKPDTNKPYLNEKLQIHQWSEATIKRVVRDQWEVKGGLIKKTIDMMVTPRVVEEVRKHFNCSELEGAELEDQGGEGTALTHWEKRVFESEAMSGTHSSRPVFSRITLALMEDTGWYKANYEMASELTWGKNMGCDFVMKSCKSWITSRHKNGHSIHPFCSKVKHDPLQTECTDDRNSVALCNLVRHDYPLPREYQNFDSLTHVQDNLEFYGGSVSLADYCAYVQEFTWRSKNVIVRGSQCKFEENNPNPDKNFAMERYGPHSKCFEHTNKMWEERSCFQTREWQHFGSGCYKYSCLNGRVHIHVGNYTYECYRSGQEIQVKIFESGWLKMGAIVCPSCNEICGEELESIGVKCKEPENIPIHYSYPKDSLHCNTVAILPSVLIIIAAYIFTKL
;
A
#
# COMPACT_ATOMS: atom_id res chain seq x y z
N MET A 1 41.09 10.11 -9.23
CA MET A 1 41.32 10.77 -7.93
C MET A 1 40.50 12.06 -7.91
N ALA A 2 39.90 12.42 -6.78
CA ALA A 2 39.15 13.67 -6.65
C ALA A 2 40.08 14.87 -6.86
N LYS A 3 39.67 15.81 -7.71
CA LYS A 3 40.43 17.03 -8.06
C LYS A 3 39.75 18.29 -7.56
N TYR A 4 38.42 18.34 -7.59
CA TYR A 4 37.63 19.49 -7.15
C TYR A 4 36.62 19.07 -6.08
N GLN A 5 36.26 20.00 -5.22
CA GLN A 5 35.25 19.81 -4.19
C GLN A 5 34.24 20.95 -4.26
N ILE A 6 32.96 20.60 -4.25
CA ILE A 6 31.86 21.57 -4.20
C ILE A 6 30.84 21.15 -3.16
N VAL A 7 30.35 22.13 -2.41
CA VAL A 7 29.33 21.93 -1.38
C VAL A 7 28.04 22.58 -1.84
N MET A 8 26.94 21.85 -1.72
CA MET A 8 25.62 22.34 -2.04
C MET A 8 24.71 22.17 -0.84
N VAL A 9 23.79 23.10 -0.64
CA VAL A 9 22.82 23.06 0.45
C VAL A 9 21.49 23.59 -0.03
N ARG A 10 20.44 22.80 0.19
CA ARG A 10 19.07 23.30 0.05
C ARG A 10 18.79 24.19 1.26
N HIS A 11 18.20 25.35 1.04
CA HIS A 11 17.81 26.25 2.13
C HIS A 11 17.03 25.55 3.25
N GLY A 12 17.10 26.08 4.48
CA GLY A 12 16.30 25.60 5.61
C GLY A 12 14.79 25.77 5.36
N GLU A 13 13.94 25.15 6.18
CA GLU A 13 12.49 25.24 6.04
C GLU A 13 12.00 26.71 5.92
N SER A 14 11.25 27.03 4.87
CA SER A 14 10.61 28.36 4.72
C SER A 14 9.26 28.40 5.43
N GLU A 15 8.75 29.59 5.72
CA GLU A 15 7.39 29.80 6.27
C GLU A 15 6.33 29.09 5.42
N TRP A 16 6.47 29.13 4.09
CA TRP A 16 5.52 28.47 3.18
C TRP A 16 5.73 26.95 3.10
N ASN A 17 6.95 26.44 3.38
CA ASN A 17 7.12 25.00 3.56
C ASN A 17 6.48 24.52 4.85
N GLN A 18 6.57 25.31 5.93
CA GLN A 18 5.89 25.04 7.18
C GLN A 18 4.37 24.93 6.97
N LEU A 19 3.78 25.92 6.27
CA LEU A 19 2.36 25.98 5.91
C LEU A 19 1.93 25.05 4.77
N ASN A 20 2.83 24.22 4.23
CA ASN A 20 2.56 23.28 3.14
C ASN A 20 2.07 23.93 1.82
N LEU A 21 2.46 25.18 1.55
CA LEU A 21 2.11 25.90 0.34
C LEU A 21 3.13 25.65 -0.79
N PHE A 22 2.68 25.73 -2.04
CA PHE A 22 3.56 25.82 -3.21
C PHE A 22 4.24 27.20 -3.26
N CYS A 23 5.49 27.31 -2.82
CA CYS A 23 6.22 28.58 -2.76
C CYS A 23 6.70 29.07 -4.13
N GLY A 24 7.42 28.23 -4.88
CA GLY A 24 7.97 28.62 -6.18
C GLY A 24 8.82 29.90 -6.08
N TRP A 25 8.51 30.87 -6.93
CA TRP A 25 9.23 32.15 -7.00
C TRP A 25 8.72 33.21 -6.02
N PHE A 26 7.70 32.91 -5.22
CA PHE A 26 7.32 33.79 -4.11
C PHE A 26 8.48 33.92 -3.12
N ASN A 27 8.77 35.15 -2.69
CA ASN A 27 9.95 35.52 -1.90
C ASN A 27 9.75 35.28 -0.38
N ALA A 28 9.31 34.07 0.00
CA ALA A 28 9.09 33.70 1.41
C ALA A 28 10.37 33.72 2.25
N ASP A 29 10.21 34.02 3.55
CA ASP A 29 11.27 33.99 4.56
C ASP A 29 11.53 32.57 5.09
N LEU A 30 12.61 32.40 5.86
CA LEU A 30 12.87 31.20 6.66
C LEU A 30 11.96 31.16 7.90
N SER A 31 11.44 29.98 8.23
CA SER A 31 10.81 29.74 9.54
C SER A 31 11.87 29.73 10.64
N ASP A 32 11.46 29.79 11.91
CA ASP A 32 12.39 29.66 13.05
C ASP A 32 13.18 28.34 12.97
N LYS A 33 12.51 27.26 12.56
CA LYS A 33 13.15 25.98 12.30
C LYS A 33 14.19 26.08 11.18
N GLY A 34 13.84 26.71 10.05
CA GLY A 34 14.77 26.88 8.93
C GLY A 34 16.00 27.72 9.26
N ARG A 35 15.87 28.72 10.15
CA ARG A 35 17.02 29.48 10.67
C ARG A 35 17.94 28.60 11.49
N GLN A 36 17.37 27.75 12.35
CA GLN A 36 18.14 26.80 13.14
C GLN A 36 18.85 25.76 12.25
N GLU A 37 18.16 25.21 11.26
CA GLU A 37 18.75 24.31 10.26
C GLU A 37 19.96 24.95 9.54
N ALA A 38 19.87 26.23 9.18
CA ALA A 38 20.97 26.96 8.55
C ALA A 38 22.18 27.20 9.50
N ILE A 39 21.92 27.43 10.79
CA ILE A 39 22.96 27.54 11.82
C ILE A 39 23.68 26.19 11.97
N ASP A 40 22.92 25.10 12.06
CA ASP A 40 23.48 23.76 12.25
C ASP A 40 24.25 23.29 11.01
N ALA A 41 23.81 23.66 9.81
CA ALA A 41 24.58 23.49 8.57
C ALA A 41 25.95 24.18 8.64
N GLY A 42 26.00 25.41 9.19
CA GLY A 42 27.23 26.16 9.37
C GLY A 42 28.18 25.51 10.38
N LYS A 43 27.65 24.94 11.47
CA LYS A 43 28.42 24.14 12.42
C LYS A 43 28.98 22.87 11.77
N ALA A 44 28.16 22.12 11.05
CA ALA A 44 28.59 20.91 10.35
C ALA A 44 29.71 21.18 9.34
N ILE A 45 29.61 22.30 8.59
CA ILE A 45 30.68 22.76 7.69
C ILE A 45 31.96 23.08 8.45
N LYS A 46 31.85 23.75 9.61
CA LYS A 46 33.00 24.09 10.46
C LYS A 46 33.66 22.83 11.04
N GLU A 47 32.87 21.89 11.53
CA GLU A 47 33.33 20.62 12.10
C GLU A 47 34.00 19.74 11.03
N ALA A 48 33.47 19.72 9.81
CA ALA A 48 34.07 19.06 8.66
C ALA A 48 35.35 19.77 8.14
N GLY A 49 35.70 20.93 8.70
CA GLY A 49 36.89 21.70 8.30
C GLY A 49 36.82 22.29 6.89
N LEU A 50 35.61 22.46 6.34
CA LEU A 50 35.41 22.91 4.96
C LEU A 50 35.58 24.42 4.85
N LYS A 51 36.37 24.85 3.86
CA LYS A 51 36.64 26.26 3.56
C LYS A 51 36.22 26.60 2.14
N PHE A 52 35.69 27.80 1.96
CA PHE A 52 35.19 28.28 0.67
C PHE A 52 35.90 29.58 0.26
N ASP A 53 36.09 29.74 -1.04
CA ASP A 53 36.63 30.96 -1.64
C ASP A 53 35.52 31.85 -2.21
N ILE A 54 34.37 31.25 -2.53
CA ILE A 54 33.25 31.90 -3.21
C ILE A 54 31.95 31.18 -2.90
N ALA A 55 30.86 31.95 -2.82
CA ALA A 55 29.53 31.41 -2.59
C ALA A 55 28.54 31.86 -3.66
N HIS A 56 27.61 30.97 -4.00
CA HIS A 56 26.54 31.20 -4.95
C HIS A 56 25.19 30.94 -4.32
N THR A 57 24.19 31.75 -4.67
CA THR A 57 22.83 31.55 -4.21
C THR A 57 21.81 32.09 -5.19
N SER A 58 20.53 31.85 -4.91
CA SER A 58 19.44 32.39 -5.71
C SER A 58 19.14 33.85 -5.34
N VAL A 59 18.22 34.51 -6.04
CA VAL A 59 17.77 35.85 -5.61
C VAL A 59 16.75 35.79 -4.46
N LEU A 60 16.26 34.60 -4.10
CA LEU A 60 15.20 34.42 -3.10
C LEU A 60 15.74 34.47 -1.67
N LYS A 61 15.06 35.24 -0.82
CA LYS A 61 15.47 35.57 0.56
C LYS A 61 15.85 34.34 1.39
N ARG A 62 15.06 33.28 1.34
CA ARG A 62 15.32 32.03 2.10
C ARG A 62 16.67 31.35 1.80
N ALA A 63 17.13 31.38 0.54
CA ALA A 63 18.42 30.81 0.16
C ALA A 63 19.57 31.73 0.61
N ASN A 64 19.41 33.04 0.41
CA ASN A 64 20.34 34.07 0.90
C ASN A 64 20.56 33.96 2.41
N LEU A 65 19.49 33.94 3.21
CA LEU A 65 19.58 33.87 4.67
C LEU A 65 20.19 32.55 5.16
N THR A 66 19.96 31.45 4.44
CA THR A 66 20.61 30.18 4.75
C THR A 66 22.12 30.30 4.54
N LEU A 67 22.55 30.85 3.40
CA LEU A 67 23.95 31.07 3.11
C LEU A 67 24.62 31.99 4.13
N ASP A 68 24.00 33.13 4.44
CA ASP A 68 24.52 34.10 5.39
C ASP A 68 24.74 33.47 6.77
N SER A 69 23.79 32.64 7.23
CA SER A 69 23.89 31.91 8.50
C SER A 69 25.03 30.89 8.48
N ILE A 70 25.17 30.13 7.40
CA ILE A 70 26.25 29.16 7.21
C ILE A 70 27.62 29.84 7.25
N LEU A 71 27.78 30.95 6.53
CA LEU A 71 29.04 31.69 6.48
C LEU A 71 29.36 32.33 7.83
N LYS A 72 28.35 32.84 8.55
CA LYS A 72 28.52 33.38 9.90
C LYS A 72 29.01 32.31 10.88
N GLU A 73 28.33 31.17 10.96
CA GLU A 73 28.64 30.12 11.93
C GLU A 73 29.95 29.39 11.61
N SER A 74 30.29 29.24 10.33
CA SER A 74 31.57 28.67 9.90
C SER A 74 32.74 29.67 9.94
N GLY A 75 32.47 30.95 10.21
CA GLY A 75 33.47 32.03 10.31
C GLY A 75 34.05 32.46 8.96
N GLN A 76 33.24 32.51 7.91
CA GLN A 76 33.62 32.72 6.51
C GLN A 76 32.82 33.85 5.82
N THR A 77 32.38 34.86 6.55
CA THR A 77 31.54 35.97 6.02
C THR A 77 32.25 36.91 5.05
N GLY A 78 33.58 36.81 4.91
CA GLY A 78 34.39 37.70 4.06
C GLY A 78 34.52 37.27 2.59
N ILE A 79 33.87 36.18 2.18
CA ILE A 79 33.98 35.66 0.80
C ILE A 79 32.96 36.33 -0.14
N PRO A 80 33.28 36.48 -1.45
CA PRO A 80 32.33 37.02 -2.41
C PRO A 80 31.09 36.11 -2.57
N ILE A 81 29.91 36.74 -2.64
CA ILE A 81 28.61 36.08 -2.80
C ILE A 81 27.97 36.54 -4.12
N TYR A 82 27.65 35.59 -4.99
CA TYR A 82 26.97 35.86 -6.27
C TYR A 82 25.54 35.33 -6.25
N LYS A 83 24.58 36.19 -6.62
CA LYS A 83 23.15 35.87 -6.66
C LYS A 83 22.68 35.77 -8.10
N THR A 84 21.82 34.79 -8.41
CA THR A 84 21.22 34.68 -9.74
C THR A 84 19.83 34.06 -9.69
N TRP A 85 18.92 34.55 -10.54
CA TRP A 85 17.61 33.94 -10.72
C TRP A 85 17.70 32.53 -11.32
N ARG A 86 18.79 32.21 -12.03
CA ARG A 86 19.02 30.88 -12.61
C ARG A 86 19.12 29.78 -11.56
N LEU A 87 19.41 30.12 -10.30
CA LEU A 87 19.40 29.19 -9.16
C LEU A 87 18.07 29.17 -8.38
N ASN A 88 17.07 29.97 -8.75
CA ASN A 88 15.75 29.97 -8.11
C ASN A 88 15.10 28.59 -8.14
N GLU A 89 14.17 28.36 -7.20
CA GLU A 89 13.29 27.18 -7.19
C GLU A 89 12.48 27.07 -8.50
N ARG A 90 11.92 25.89 -8.78
CA ARG A 90 10.95 25.70 -9.88
C ARG A 90 9.77 26.68 -9.77
N HIS A 91 9.43 27.37 -10.85
CA HIS A 91 8.23 28.21 -10.92
C HIS A 91 6.97 27.34 -10.96
N TYR A 92 6.17 27.34 -9.88
CA TYR A 92 4.97 26.50 -9.78
C TYR A 92 3.74 27.05 -10.51
N GLY A 93 3.88 28.20 -11.18
CA GLY A 93 2.83 28.79 -12.01
C GLY A 93 1.57 29.07 -11.21
N GLY A 94 0.41 28.72 -11.75
CA GLY A 94 -0.89 28.93 -11.12
C GLY A 94 -1.12 28.13 -9.83
N LEU A 95 -0.22 27.21 -9.47
CA LEU A 95 -0.27 26.54 -8.16
C LEU A 95 0.34 27.38 -7.03
N THR A 96 1.04 28.47 -7.36
CA THR A 96 1.79 29.26 -6.37
C THR A 96 0.88 29.83 -5.30
N GLY A 97 1.18 29.51 -4.03
CA GLY A 97 0.39 29.92 -2.87
C GLY A 97 -0.82 29.04 -2.56
N MET A 98 -1.08 28.01 -3.37
CA MET A 98 -2.05 26.97 -3.02
C MET A 98 -1.43 25.99 -2.02
N ASN A 99 -2.24 25.46 -1.10
CA ASN A 99 -1.82 24.37 -0.23
C ASN A 99 -1.65 23.09 -1.06
N LYS A 100 -0.55 22.37 -0.86
CA LYS A 100 -0.24 21.15 -1.61
C LYS A 100 -1.26 20.04 -1.37
N ALA A 101 -1.82 19.96 -0.16
CA ALA A 101 -2.87 18.99 0.18
C ALA A 101 -4.21 19.36 -0.46
N GLU A 102 -4.64 20.62 -0.33
CA GLU A 102 -5.89 21.11 -0.96
C GLU A 102 -5.82 21.05 -2.50
N THR A 103 -4.64 21.27 -3.07
CA THR A 103 -4.43 21.10 -4.52
C THR A 103 -4.57 19.63 -4.93
N ALA A 104 -4.10 18.70 -4.09
CA ALA A 104 -4.22 17.26 -4.33
C ALA A 104 -5.68 16.79 -4.21
N GLU A 105 -6.46 17.39 -3.32
CA GLU A 105 -7.90 17.21 -3.22
C GLU A 105 -8.62 17.73 -4.48
N LYS A 106 -8.27 18.92 -4.96
CA LYS A 106 -8.93 19.56 -6.11
C LYS A 106 -8.60 18.92 -7.46
N TYR A 107 -7.36 18.50 -7.67
CA TYR A 107 -6.88 18.04 -8.98
C TYR A 107 -6.48 16.56 -9.00
N GLY A 108 -6.57 15.86 -7.86
CA GLY A 108 -6.15 14.47 -7.69
C GLY A 108 -4.68 14.33 -7.28
N GLU A 109 -4.39 13.39 -6.37
CA GLU A 109 -3.04 13.17 -5.84
C GLU A 109 -2.04 12.76 -6.92
N GLU A 110 -2.45 11.92 -7.88
CA GLU A 110 -1.60 11.54 -9.00
C GLU A 110 -1.26 12.73 -9.90
N GLN A 111 -2.20 13.64 -10.16
CA GLN A 111 -1.95 14.85 -10.95
C GLN A 111 -1.04 15.83 -10.22
N VAL A 112 -1.23 16.01 -8.91
CA VAL A 112 -0.36 16.86 -8.09
C VAL A 112 1.03 16.25 -7.93
N LYS A 113 1.12 14.93 -7.80
CA LYS A 113 2.38 14.20 -7.80
C LYS A 113 3.10 14.34 -9.15
N ILE A 114 2.37 14.29 -10.27
CA ILE A 114 2.88 14.61 -11.60
C ILE A 114 3.41 16.04 -11.63
N TRP A 115 2.63 17.06 -11.26
CA TRP A 115 3.13 18.46 -11.26
C TRP A 115 4.30 18.69 -10.30
N ARG A 116 4.40 17.92 -9.21
CA ARG A 116 5.48 18.03 -8.23
C ARG A 116 6.74 17.30 -8.63
N ARG A 117 6.62 16.15 -9.30
CA ARG A 117 7.72 15.19 -9.48
C ARG A 117 8.00 14.81 -10.93
N SER A 118 7.05 14.97 -11.85
CA SER A 118 7.29 14.74 -13.27
C SER A 118 8.44 15.62 -13.76
N TYR A 119 9.29 15.00 -14.58
CA TYR A 119 10.42 15.64 -15.20
C TYR A 119 9.99 16.70 -16.22
N ASP A 120 9.04 16.37 -17.10
CA ASP A 120 8.71 17.15 -18.29
C ASP A 120 7.34 17.84 -18.23
N ILE A 121 6.41 17.39 -17.37
CA ILE A 121 5.07 17.96 -17.27
C ILE A 121 5.07 19.22 -16.38
N PRO A 122 4.77 20.41 -16.93
CA PRO A 122 4.68 21.63 -16.14
C PRO A 122 3.34 21.76 -15.38
N PRO A 123 3.29 22.58 -14.31
CA PRO A 123 2.02 23.00 -13.72
C PRO A 123 1.29 24.00 -14.63
N PRO A 124 0.02 24.33 -14.34
CA PRO A 124 -0.70 25.39 -15.05
C PRO A 124 0.06 26.73 -15.00
N PRO A 125 -0.03 27.57 -16.05
CA PRO A 125 0.56 28.90 -16.07
C PRO A 125 0.03 29.81 -14.95
N MET A 126 0.87 30.75 -14.50
CA MET A 126 0.41 31.87 -13.70
C MET A 126 -0.11 32.98 -14.62
N GLU A 127 -1.41 33.21 -14.58
CA GLU A 127 -2.07 34.28 -15.35
C GLU A 127 -2.00 35.63 -14.62
N GLU A 128 -2.24 36.74 -15.34
CA GLU A 128 -2.08 38.11 -14.83
C GLU A 128 -3.03 38.46 -13.67
N ASP A 129 -4.17 37.76 -13.58
CA ASP A 129 -5.18 37.91 -12.52
C ASP A 129 -4.88 37.05 -11.28
N HIS A 130 -3.83 36.22 -11.33
CA HIS A 130 -3.43 35.38 -10.20
C HIS A 130 -3.00 36.23 -9.01
N LYS A 131 -3.45 35.87 -7.79
CA LYS A 131 -3.26 36.63 -6.54
C LYS A 131 -1.83 37.12 -6.30
N TYR A 132 -0.84 36.32 -6.67
CA TYR A 132 0.59 36.61 -6.46
C TYR A 132 1.34 37.08 -7.71
N TYR A 133 0.67 37.25 -8.85
CA TYR A 133 1.31 37.60 -10.12
C TYR A 133 2.14 38.88 -10.03
N LYS A 134 1.50 40.00 -9.66
CA LYS A 134 2.18 41.30 -9.53
C LYS A 134 3.30 41.26 -8.49
N THR A 135 3.07 40.62 -7.35
CA THR A 135 4.08 40.50 -6.29
C THR A 135 5.34 39.76 -6.72
N ILE A 136 5.24 38.83 -7.68
CA ILE A 136 6.40 38.07 -8.17
C ILE A 136 7.04 38.76 -9.37
N VAL A 137 6.25 39.22 -10.33
CA VAL A 137 6.75 39.80 -11.59
C VAL A 137 7.33 41.21 -11.39
N GLU A 138 6.76 41.98 -10.46
CA GLU A 138 7.20 43.35 -10.17
C GLU A 138 8.16 43.41 -8.95
N ASP A 139 8.62 42.26 -8.44
CA ASP A 139 9.54 42.22 -7.28
C ASP A 139 10.90 42.83 -7.65
N PRO A 140 11.40 43.84 -6.90
CA PRO A 140 12.69 44.47 -7.16
C PRO A 140 13.89 43.50 -7.17
N ILE A 141 13.80 42.30 -6.58
CA ILE A 141 14.88 41.30 -6.65
C ILE A 141 15.18 40.83 -8.09
N TYR A 142 14.27 41.07 -9.02
CA TYR A 142 14.43 40.76 -10.45
C TYR A 142 14.87 41.96 -11.28
N ALA A 143 15.35 43.05 -10.66
CA ALA A 143 15.88 44.21 -11.38
C ALA A 143 17.03 43.84 -12.34
N ASP A 144 17.89 42.90 -11.93
CA ASP A 144 18.95 42.29 -12.74
C ASP A 144 18.56 40.88 -13.27
N GLY A 145 17.26 40.56 -13.17
CA GLY A 145 16.65 39.25 -13.38
C GLY A 145 16.05 39.06 -14.78
N PRO A 146 15.39 37.91 -15.06
CA PRO A 146 15.18 37.47 -16.43
C PRO A 146 14.48 38.53 -17.28
N SER A 147 14.89 38.64 -18.55
CA SER A 147 14.19 39.46 -19.53
C SER A 147 12.71 39.05 -19.59
N LYS A 148 11.84 39.93 -20.10
CA LYS A 148 10.40 39.65 -20.17
C LYS A 148 10.08 38.31 -20.86
N ASP A 149 10.88 37.92 -21.84
CA ASP A 149 10.72 36.66 -22.58
C ASP A 149 11.32 35.45 -21.85
N GLU A 150 12.30 35.66 -20.96
CA GLU A 150 12.90 34.61 -20.13
C GLU A 150 12.15 34.39 -18.82
N PHE A 151 11.26 35.30 -18.43
CA PHE A 151 10.49 35.19 -17.18
C PHE A 151 9.46 34.06 -17.30
N PRO A 152 9.62 32.95 -16.55
CA PRO A 152 8.77 31.78 -16.73
C PRO A 152 7.40 32.00 -16.08
N LYS A 153 6.32 31.71 -16.82
CA LYS A 153 4.96 31.62 -16.24
C LYS A 153 4.76 30.34 -15.44
N PHE A 154 5.55 29.30 -15.72
CA PHE A 154 5.55 27.99 -15.09
C PHE A 154 6.83 27.25 -15.49
N GLU A 155 7.23 26.23 -14.74
CA GLU A 155 8.35 25.38 -15.09
C GLU A 155 8.03 23.91 -14.83
N SER A 156 8.46 23.02 -15.73
CA SER A 156 8.74 21.62 -15.39
C SER A 156 10.14 21.50 -14.76
N LEU A 157 10.52 20.32 -14.25
CA LEU A 157 11.88 20.12 -13.79
C LEU A 157 12.87 20.26 -14.96
N LYS A 158 12.51 19.77 -16.15
CA LYS A 158 13.24 19.95 -17.40
C LYS A 158 13.47 21.42 -17.74
N LEU A 159 12.43 22.27 -17.66
CA LEU A 159 12.56 23.72 -17.90
C LEU A 159 13.45 24.39 -16.85
N THR A 160 13.32 24.01 -15.58
CA THR A 160 14.19 24.49 -14.50
C THR A 160 15.66 24.15 -14.76
N ILE A 161 15.93 22.92 -15.23
CA ILE A 161 17.27 22.44 -15.60
C ILE A 161 17.82 23.24 -16.78
N GLN A 162 17.01 23.50 -17.81
CA GLN A 162 17.42 24.25 -18.99
C GLN A 162 17.95 25.65 -18.67
N ARG A 163 17.43 26.32 -17.64
CA ARG A 163 17.99 27.61 -17.19
C ARG A 163 19.12 27.49 -16.15
N THR A 164 19.16 26.41 -15.38
CA THR A 164 20.13 26.20 -14.28
C THR A 164 21.47 25.71 -14.81
N LEU A 165 21.48 24.77 -15.76
CA LEU A 165 22.73 24.19 -16.29
C LEU A 165 23.62 25.16 -17.06
N PRO A 166 23.12 26.15 -17.83
CA PRO A 166 23.97 27.19 -18.39
C PRO A 166 24.77 27.91 -17.30
N TYR A 167 24.15 28.26 -16.17
CA TYR A 167 24.88 28.89 -15.05
C TYR A 167 25.93 27.97 -14.43
N TRP A 168 25.60 26.68 -14.28
CA TRP A 168 26.57 25.67 -13.85
C TRP A 168 27.78 25.61 -14.79
N ASN A 169 27.55 25.48 -16.09
CA ASN A 169 28.59 25.29 -17.09
C ASN A 169 29.42 26.55 -17.36
N GLU A 170 28.79 27.73 -17.35
CA GLU A 170 29.40 28.98 -17.77
C GLU A 170 29.96 29.81 -16.60
N THR A 171 29.55 29.52 -15.36
CA THR A 171 30.03 30.23 -14.15
C THR A 171 30.69 29.31 -13.14
N ILE A 172 30.01 28.23 -12.72
CA ILE A 172 30.53 27.36 -11.65
C ILE A 172 31.73 26.54 -12.13
N ILE A 173 31.65 25.90 -13.30
CA ILE A 173 32.73 25.06 -13.85
C ILE A 173 34.03 25.86 -14.08
N PRO A 174 34.01 27.08 -14.67
CA PRO A 174 35.21 27.91 -14.76
C PRO A 174 35.87 28.22 -13.43
N GLN A 175 35.10 28.54 -12.39
CA GLN A 175 35.64 28.79 -11.06
C GLN A 175 36.23 27.53 -10.41
N LEU A 176 35.62 26.36 -10.63
CA LEU A 176 36.21 25.09 -10.22
C LEU A 176 37.54 24.83 -10.94
N LYS A 177 37.65 25.15 -12.24
CA LYS A 177 38.91 25.06 -13.02
C LYS A 177 40.01 25.95 -12.44
N GLU A 178 39.65 27.10 -11.88
CA GLU A 178 40.58 28.00 -11.17
C GLU A 178 40.97 27.47 -9.77
N GLY A 179 40.45 26.31 -9.36
CA GLY A 179 40.74 25.70 -8.07
C GLY A 179 39.97 26.30 -6.90
N LYS A 180 38.93 27.10 -7.16
CA LYS A 180 38.09 27.70 -6.11
C LYS A 180 37.26 26.64 -5.41
N LYS A 181 37.15 26.73 -4.09
CA LYS A 181 36.22 25.94 -3.28
C LYS A 181 34.89 26.66 -3.18
N ILE A 182 33.84 26.03 -3.66
CA ILE A 182 32.54 26.68 -3.88
C ILE A 182 31.49 26.12 -2.93
N ILE A 183 30.66 27.00 -2.38
CA ILE A 183 29.39 26.64 -1.74
C ILE A 183 28.21 27.21 -2.54
N ILE A 184 27.20 26.38 -2.80
CA ILE A 184 25.93 26.80 -3.43
C ILE A 184 24.77 26.58 -2.45
N ALA A 185 24.14 27.67 -2.02
CA ALA A 185 22.90 27.63 -1.25
C ALA A 185 21.72 27.92 -2.16
N ALA A 186 20.89 26.91 -2.45
CA ALA A 186 19.79 27.06 -3.41
C ALA A 186 18.56 26.25 -2.96
N HIS A 187 17.80 25.71 -3.92
CA HIS A 187 16.48 25.13 -3.70
C HIS A 187 16.40 23.67 -4.14
N GLY A 188 15.30 23.00 -3.79
CA GLY A 188 15.15 21.58 -4.04
C GLY A 188 15.28 21.23 -5.53
N ASN A 189 14.51 21.87 -6.42
CA ASN A 189 14.49 21.47 -7.83
C ASN A 189 15.66 22.02 -8.64
N SER A 190 16.20 23.20 -8.30
CA SER A 190 17.41 23.70 -8.96
C SER A 190 18.63 22.83 -8.64
N LEU A 191 18.80 22.43 -7.37
CA LEU A 191 19.87 21.50 -6.99
C LEU A 191 19.65 20.09 -7.54
N ARG A 192 18.42 19.57 -7.56
CA ARG A 192 18.10 18.30 -8.25
C ARG A 192 18.52 18.34 -9.72
N GLY A 193 18.38 19.49 -10.38
CA GLY A 193 18.83 19.66 -11.75
C GLY A 193 20.33 19.51 -11.94
N ILE A 194 21.12 20.10 -11.05
CA ILE A 194 22.58 19.95 -11.04
C ILE A 194 22.98 18.51 -10.72
N VAL A 195 22.34 17.90 -9.71
CA VAL A 195 22.57 16.50 -9.34
C VAL A 195 22.26 15.56 -10.49
N LYS A 196 21.12 15.73 -11.18
CA LYS A 196 20.75 14.91 -12.34
C LYS A 196 21.85 14.91 -13.40
N HIS A 197 22.45 16.08 -13.64
CA HIS A 197 23.53 16.25 -14.59
C HIS A 197 24.82 15.57 -14.14
N LEU A 198 25.20 15.75 -12.87
CA LEU A 198 26.42 15.17 -12.30
C LEU A 198 26.36 13.64 -12.21
N ASP A 199 25.28 13.09 -11.68
CA ASP A 199 25.11 11.64 -11.47
C ASP A 199 24.51 10.92 -12.69
N GLN A 200 24.34 11.63 -13.82
CA GLN A 200 23.76 11.10 -15.07
C GLN A 200 22.44 10.35 -14.85
N MET A 201 21.59 10.88 -13.96
CA MET A 201 20.34 10.22 -13.58
C MET A 201 19.34 10.23 -14.76
N SER A 202 18.61 9.12 -14.91
CA SER A 202 17.48 9.05 -15.84
C SER A 202 16.36 10.01 -15.43
N ASP A 203 15.44 10.27 -16.36
CA ASP A 203 14.28 11.13 -16.11
C ASP A 203 13.35 10.52 -15.06
N GLU A 204 13.32 9.19 -14.93
CA GLU A 204 12.59 8.46 -13.91
C GLU A 204 13.30 8.51 -12.56
N ALA A 205 14.62 8.26 -12.53
CA ALA A 205 15.41 8.24 -11.31
C ALA A 205 15.39 9.60 -10.61
N ILE A 206 15.42 10.70 -11.36
CA ILE A 206 15.37 12.03 -10.74
C ILE A 206 14.04 12.31 -10.03
N MET A 207 12.94 11.67 -10.43
CA MET A 207 11.62 11.84 -9.77
C MET A 207 11.62 11.35 -8.32
N GLY A 208 12.45 10.35 -8.00
CA GLY A 208 12.60 9.77 -6.66
C GLY A 208 13.54 10.53 -5.73
N LEU A 209 14.44 11.36 -6.28
CA LEU A 209 15.45 12.07 -5.49
C LEU A 209 14.84 13.18 -4.61
N ASN A 210 15.03 13.08 -3.30
CA ASN A 210 14.64 14.10 -2.31
C ASN A 210 15.89 14.70 -1.65
N LEU A 211 16.10 16.00 -1.82
CA LEU A 211 17.16 16.73 -1.13
C LEU A 211 16.64 17.31 0.21
N PRO A 212 17.23 16.94 1.36
CA PRO A 212 16.82 17.43 2.68
C PRO A 212 17.02 18.95 2.82
N THR A 213 16.21 19.61 3.65
CA THR A 213 16.40 21.05 3.96
C THR A 213 17.54 21.24 4.94
N GLY A 214 18.41 22.23 4.70
CA GLY A 214 19.43 22.66 5.65
C GLY A 214 20.54 21.65 5.96
N ILE A 215 20.67 20.57 5.18
CA ILE A 215 21.81 19.64 5.30
C ILE A 215 22.74 19.85 4.10
N PRO A 216 23.98 20.31 4.31
CA PRO A 216 24.96 20.41 3.25
C PRO A 216 25.34 19.02 2.71
N PHE A 217 25.59 18.94 1.41
CA PHE A 217 26.16 17.75 0.77
C PHE A 217 27.34 18.12 -0.10
N VAL A 218 28.31 17.22 -0.13
CA VAL A 218 29.60 17.41 -0.80
C VAL A 218 29.64 16.52 -2.04
N TYR A 219 30.12 17.10 -3.14
CA TYR A 219 30.60 16.35 -4.30
C TYR A 219 32.12 16.48 -4.41
N GLU A 220 32.75 15.35 -4.69
CA GLU A 220 34.13 15.27 -5.11
C GLU A 220 34.17 14.95 -6.61
N LEU A 221 34.72 15.87 -7.40
CA LEU A 221 34.72 15.79 -8.85
C LEU A 221 36.13 15.50 -9.39
N ASP A 222 36.20 14.73 -10.46
CA ASP A 222 37.43 14.48 -11.20
C ASP A 222 37.81 15.66 -12.12
N GLU A 223 38.88 15.50 -12.89
CA GLU A 223 39.37 16.51 -13.84
C GLU A 223 38.40 16.85 -14.99
N ASN A 224 37.41 15.99 -15.24
CA ASN A 224 36.34 16.18 -16.21
C ASN A 224 35.03 16.63 -15.55
N PHE A 225 35.07 17.05 -14.28
CA PHE A 225 33.93 17.50 -13.48
C PHE A 225 32.87 16.42 -13.28
N LYS A 226 33.26 15.14 -13.37
CA LYS A 226 32.39 14.01 -13.06
C LYS A 226 32.56 13.60 -11.59
N PRO A 227 31.49 13.18 -10.89
CA PRO A 227 31.59 12.67 -9.53
C PRO A 227 32.54 11.46 -9.45
N VAL A 228 33.52 11.53 -8.55
CA VAL A 228 34.33 10.36 -8.13
C VAL A 228 33.53 9.53 -7.12
N VAL A 229 32.81 10.23 -6.24
CA VAL A 229 31.80 9.68 -5.35
C VAL A 229 30.57 10.56 -5.50
N SER A 230 29.39 9.93 -5.54
CA SER A 230 28.12 10.65 -5.56
C SER A 230 27.90 11.45 -4.26
N MET A 231 26.82 12.22 -4.18
CA MET A 231 26.59 13.17 -3.09
C MET A 231 26.77 12.54 -1.69
N LYS A 232 27.52 13.22 -0.83
CA LYS A 232 27.69 12.82 0.58
C LYS A 232 27.17 13.92 1.51
N PHE A 233 26.13 13.62 2.28
CA PHE A 233 25.58 14.56 3.26
C PHE A 233 26.52 14.75 4.47
N LEU A 234 26.59 15.98 4.98
CA LEU A 234 27.30 16.34 6.20
C LEU A 234 26.34 16.26 7.39
N GLY A 235 26.46 15.19 8.18
CA GLY A 235 25.63 14.90 9.34
C GLY A 235 25.68 13.41 9.66
N ASP A 236 25.18 13.01 10.83
CA ASP A 236 24.99 11.59 11.14
C ASP A 236 23.86 11.00 10.26
N GLU A 237 23.97 9.70 9.95
CA GLU A 237 23.06 9.01 9.02
C GLU A 237 21.59 9.11 9.43
N GLU A 238 21.30 9.11 10.74
CA GLU A 238 19.94 9.15 11.26
C GLU A 238 19.29 10.53 11.09
N THR A 239 20.04 11.61 11.34
CA THR A 239 19.59 12.99 11.08
C THR A 239 19.33 13.21 9.59
N VAL A 240 20.23 12.73 8.73
CA VAL A 240 20.08 12.82 7.27
C VAL A 240 18.85 12.04 6.80
N ARG A 241 18.67 10.79 7.27
CA ARG A 241 17.51 9.94 6.95
C ARG A 241 16.19 10.60 7.33
N LYS A 242 16.07 11.09 8.57
CA LYS A 242 14.86 11.79 9.05
C LYS A 242 14.53 13.03 8.23
N ALA A 243 15.54 13.81 7.85
CA ALA A 243 15.34 15.01 7.05
C ALA A 243 14.91 14.66 5.61
N MET A 244 15.49 13.62 5.01
CA MET A 244 15.09 13.12 3.70
C MET A 244 13.65 12.60 3.70
N GLU A 245 13.26 11.84 4.73
CA GLU A 245 11.88 11.37 4.94
C GLU A 245 10.90 12.54 5.12
N SER A 246 11.26 13.54 5.92
CA SER A 246 10.45 14.74 6.11
C SER A 246 10.16 15.44 4.78
N VAL A 247 11.17 15.58 3.92
CA VAL A 247 11.01 16.16 2.57
C VAL A 247 10.16 15.27 1.66
N ALA A 248 10.39 13.95 1.67
CA ALA A 248 9.59 13.01 0.88
C ALA A 248 8.10 13.06 1.26
N ASN A 249 7.81 13.39 2.53
CA ASN A 249 6.47 13.56 3.08
C ASN A 249 5.90 14.97 2.93
N GLN A 250 6.66 15.97 2.48
CA GLN A 250 6.11 17.30 2.14
C GLN A 250 5.05 17.12 1.03
N GLY A 251 3.90 17.78 1.14
CA GLY A 251 2.79 17.68 0.19
C GLY A 251 2.11 16.31 0.08
N LYS A 252 2.44 15.36 0.96
CA LYS A 252 1.39 14.52 1.56
C LYS A 252 0.67 15.39 2.59
N ALA A 253 -0.56 15.07 2.98
CA ALA A 253 -1.19 15.78 4.10
C ALA A 253 -0.19 15.81 5.28
N LYS A 254 0.21 17.01 5.74
CA LYS A 254 1.12 17.14 6.88
C LYS A 254 0.34 16.69 8.12
N TYR A 255 0.47 15.41 8.44
CA TYR A 255 0.24 14.92 9.79
C TYR A 255 1.28 15.58 10.68
N GLN A 256 0.81 16.41 11.58
CA GLN A 256 1.63 17.12 12.55
C GLN A 256 2.24 16.09 13.50
N THR A 257 3.52 15.76 13.33
CA THR A 257 4.30 15.00 14.32
C THR A 257 4.55 15.92 15.51
N TYR A 258 3.59 15.96 16.43
CA TYR A 258 3.86 16.36 17.81
C TYR A 258 4.59 15.19 18.48
N ILE A 259 5.87 15.33 18.81
CA ILE A 259 6.38 14.60 19.97
C ILE A 259 5.77 15.30 21.18
N MET A 260 4.89 14.58 21.86
CA MET A 260 4.23 14.89 23.13
C MET A 260 3.18 16.00 23.12
N THR A 261 2.03 15.69 22.53
CA THR A 261 0.81 15.40 23.33
C THR A 261 0.19 14.13 22.74
N PRO A 262 -0.38 13.22 23.55
CA PRO A 262 -0.71 11.88 23.10
C PRO A 262 -1.70 11.95 21.94
N PHE A 263 -1.41 11.21 20.86
CA PHE A 263 -2.25 10.96 19.69
C PHE A 263 -3.51 10.13 20.06
N PHE A 264 -4.09 10.40 21.22
CA PHE A 264 -5.40 9.97 21.65
C PHE A 264 -6.38 11.11 21.61
N ASN A 265 -6.81 11.47 20.41
CA ASN A 265 -8.12 12.08 20.29
C ASN A 265 -9.08 11.28 19.41
N ILE A 266 -8.74 10.02 19.09
CA ILE A 266 -9.71 9.04 18.59
C ILE A 266 -9.70 7.70 19.36
N ILE A 267 -8.70 7.42 20.21
CA ILE A 267 -8.81 6.36 21.25
C ILE A 267 -9.36 6.91 22.59
N THR A 268 -9.50 8.23 22.76
CA THR A 268 -10.20 8.78 23.93
C THR A 268 -11.70 8.92 23.67
N LYS A 269 -12.44 8.25 24.56
CA LYS A 269 -13.89 8.27 24.79
C LYS A 269 -14.71 7.20 24.03
N VAL A 270 -14.22 5.96 24.03
CA VAL A 270 -15.15 4.83 24.20
C VAL A 270 -15.76 5.00 25.59
N ILE A 271 -17.05 5.28 25.67
CA ILE A 271 -17.72 5.35 26.97
C ILE A 271 -18.08 3.91 27.33
N HIS A 272 -17.40 3.37 28.33
CA HIS A 272 -17.67 2.01 28.76
C HIS A 272 -18.97 1.93 29.57
N GLY A 273 -19.71 0.83 29.41
CA GLY A 273 -20.79 0.46 30.31
C GLY A 273 -22.16 1.00 29.91
N ALA A 274 -22.53 0.90 28.64
CA ALA A 274 -23.93 1.07 28.25
C ALA A 274 -24.80 0.15 29.13
N SER A 275 -25.82 0.72 29.75
CA SER A 275 -26.63 0.03 30.77
C SER A 275 -27.50 -1.04 30.10
N LEU A 276 -27.05 -2.29 30.13
CA LEU A 276 -27.98 -3.42 30.19
C LEU A 276 -28.37 -3.55 31.66
N SER A 277 -29.65 -3.34 31.98
CA SER A 277 -30.17 -3.37 33.35
C SER A 277 -30.13 -4.76 34.02
N GLU A 278 -29.54 -5.76 33.36
CA GLU A 278 -29.53 -7.15 33.80
C GLU A 278 -28.19 -7.54 34.47
N PRO A 279 -28.23 -8.22 35.64
CA PRO A 279 -27.03 -8.70 36.31
C PRO A 279 -26.19 -9.69 35.47
N GLU A 280 -24.86 -9.58 35.56
CA GLU A 280 -23.90 -10.41 34.79
C GLU A 280 -24.14 -11.92 34.93
N HIS A 281 -24.49 -12.40 36.14
CA HIS A 281 -24.73 -13.83 36.40
C HIS A 281 -25.96 -14.39 35.67
N ILE A 282 -26.92 -13.54 35.27
CA ILE A 282 -28.07 -13.93 34.46
C ILE A 282 -27.66 -14.05 33.00
N ILE A 283 -26.92 -13.06 32.49
CA ILE A 283 -26.47 -13.02 31.09
C ILE A 283 -25.52 -14.20 30.80
N ARG A 284 -24.60 -14.52 31.72
CA ARG A 284 -23.67 -15.65 31.55
C ARG A 284 -24.36 -17.02 31.44
N LYS A 285 -25.55 -17.17 32.03
CA LYS A 285 -26.33 -18.43 31.96
C LYS A 285 -27.10 -18.60 30.65
N ARG A 286 -27.18 -17.57 29.81
CA ARG A 286 -27.83 -17.66 28.49
C ARG A 286 -26.97 -18.47 27.54
N SER A 287 -27.64 -19.29 26.73
CA SER A 287 -27.01 -19.98 25.61
C SER A 287 -26.70 -19.00 24.46
N ILE A 288 -25.74 -19.38 23.62
CA ILE A 288 -25.30 -18.61 22.44
C ILE A 288 -25.89 -19.27 21.19
N ASP A 289 -27.22 -19.22 21.07
CA ASP A 289 -27.95 -20.00 20.06
C ASP A 289 -28.66 -19.11 19.03
N GLN A 290 -28.67 -17.79 19.24
CA GLN A 290 -29.31 -16.83 18.36
C GLN A 290 -28.28 -16.20 17.42
N LYS A 291 -28.59 -16.12 16.12
CA LYS A 291 -27.82 -15.35 15.13
C LYS A 291 -27.70 -13.90 15.55
N LEU A 292 -26.53 -13.29 15.43
CA LEU A 292 -26.32 -11.87 15.74
C LEU A 292 -27.32 -10.98 14.98
N ARG A 293 -27.95 -10.02 15.66
CA ARG A 293 -28.80 -9.00 15.02
C ARG A 293 -28.08 -7.67 15.00
N ILE A 294 -27.81 -7.15 13.80
CA ILE A 294 -27.14 -5.87 13.59
C ILE A 294 -28.16 -4.86 13.08
N LEU A 295 -28.42 -3.81 13.87
CA LEU A 295 -29.23 -2.69 13.41
C LEU A 295 -28.32 -1.64 12.76
N MET A 296 -28.56 -1.35 11.48
CA MET A 296 -27.89 -0.25 10.78
C MET A 296 -28.59 1.08 11.03
N PHE A 297 -27.81 2.12 11.28
CA PHE A 297 -28.28 3.51 11.36
C PHE A 297 -27.45 4.36 10.40
N TYR A 298 -28.12 5.05 9.47
CA TYR A 298 -27.47 5.85 8.44
C TYR A 298 -27.42 7.33 8.84
N ASP A 299 -26.25 7.94 8.70
CA ASP A 299 -26.08 9.39 8.74
C ASP A 299 -26.55 10.03 7.43
N ASP A 300 -26.96 11.29 7.49
CA ASP A 300 -27.40 12.07 6.31
C ASP A 300 -26.37 12.14 5.18
N SER A 301 -25.08 11.94 5.48
CA SER A 301 -24.03 11.80 4.47
C SER A 301 -24.26 10.65 3.50
N VAL A 302 -24.85 9.53 3.92
CA VAL A 302 -25.10 8.37 3.05
C VAL A 302 -26.16 8.70 2.01
N TYR A 303 -27.24 9.41 2.41
CA TYR A 303 -28.29 9.86 1.50
C TYR A 303 -27.84 10.97 0.53
N ARG A 304 -26.67 11.58 0.77
CA ARG A 304 -26.05 12.59 -0.10
C ARG A 304 -25.09 12.01 -1.13
N LEU A 305 -24.86 10.70 -1.12
CA LEU A 305 -24.16 10.03 -2.21
C LEU A 305 -24.92 10.20 -3.53
N ASP A 306 -24.21 10.13 -4.65
CA ASP A 306 -24.87 10.05 -5.96
C ASP A 306 -25.78 8.82 -6.04
N GLU A 307 -26.80 8.87 -6.88
CA GLU A 307 -27.87 7.88 -6.92
C GLU A 307 -27.35 6.44 -7.16
N GLU A 308 -26.33 6.30 -8.01
CA GLU A 308 -25.72 5.01 -8.32
C GLU A 308 -24.96 4.44 -7.11
N LYS A 309 -24.10 5.23 -6.47
CA LYS A 309 -23.40 4.84 -5.25
C LYS A 309 -24.34 4.61 -4.08
N PHE A 310 -25.34 5.46 -3.89
CA PHE A 310 -26.33 5.30 -2.84
C PHE A 310 -27.07 3.97 -3.01
N SER A 311 -27.59 3.70 -4.21
CA SER A 311 -28.26 2.43 -4.51
C SER A 311 -27.35 1.24 -4.25
N LEU A 312 -26.10 1.32 -4.71
CA LEU A 312 -25.12 0.26 -4.51
C LEU A 312 -24.83 -0.01 -3.03
N ILE A 313 -24.56 1.04 -2.25
CA ILE A 313 -24.21 0.92 -0.83
C ILE A 313 -25.42 0.46 0.00
N ASN A 314 -26.57 1.09 -0.19
CA ASN A 314 -27.77 0.85 0.61
C ASN A 314 -28.48 -0.45 0.27
N ASN A 315 -28.52 -0.84 -1.02
CA ASN A 315 -29.32 -1.98 -1.47
C ASN A 315 -28.49 -3.25 -1.68
N THR A 316 -27.16 -3.16 -1.79
CA THR A 316 -26.30 -4.31 -2.09
C THR A 316 -25.20 -4.49 -1.06
N ILE A 317 -24.23 -3.58 -0.99
CA ILE A 317 -22.99 -3.79 -0.24
C ILE A 317 -23.21 -3.93 1.27
N LEU A 318 -23.89 -2.97 1.91
CA LEU A 318 -24.09 -3.01 3.36
C LEU A 318 -25.02 -4.15 3.80
N PRO A 319 -26.19 -4.37 3.16
CA PRO A 319 -27.04 -5.51 3.50
C PRO A 319 -26.32 -6.86 3.38
N GLU A 320 -25.53 -7.06 2.32
CA GLU A 320 -24.81 -8.32 2.11
C GLU A 320 -23.67 -8.51 3.13
N ALA A 321 -22.92 -7.43 3.43
CA ALA A 321 -21.85 -7.48 4.43
C ALA A 321 -22.39 -7.72 5.85
N VAL A 322 -23.49 -7.07 6.21
CA VAL A 322 -24.17 -7.29 7.49
C VAL A 322 -24.73 -8.70 7.57
N SER A 323 -25.46 -9.16 6.54
CA SER A 323 -26.05 -10.49 6.50
C SER A 323 -25.00 -11.59 6.66
N PHE A 324 -23.80 -11.41 6.09
CA PHE A 324 -22.69 -12.33 6.31
C PHE A 324 -22.35 -12.48 7.80
N TRP A 325 -22.18 -11.37 8.52
CA TRP A 325 -21.83 -11.41 9.95
C TRP A 325 -22.98 -11.88 10.86
N GLU A 326 -24.24 -11.56 10.52
CA GLU A 326 -25.41 -12.09 11.21
C GLU A 326 -25.51 -13.63 11.08
N GLN A 327 -25.06 -14.19 9.94
CA GLN A 327 -25.03 -15.63 9.70
C GLN A 327 -23.78 -16.32 10.25
N ALA A 328 -22.65 -15.61 10.27
CA ALA A 328 -21.36 -16.13 10.73
C ALA A 328 -21.23 -16.17 12.25
N LEU A 329 -22.00 -15.34 12.99
CA LEU A 329 -21.86 -15.21 14.44
C LEU A 329 -23.18 -15.42 15.16
N TYR A 330 -23.14 -16.23 16.21
CA TYR A 330 -24.20 -16.36 17.20
C TYR A 330 -23.84 -15.58 18.45
N VAL A 331 -24.84 -15.04 19.16
CA VAL A 331 -24.67 -14.19 20.34
C VAL A 331 -25.66 -14.58 21.44
N ARG A 332 -25.35 -14.18 22.67
CA ARG A 332 -26.32 -14.19 23.77
C ARG A 332 -27.33 -13.08 23.53
N GLU A 333 -28.61 -13.42 23.48
CA GLU A 333 -29.68 -12.46 23.17
C GLU A 333 -29.64 -11.25 24.12
N THR A 334 -29.65 -10.07 23.51
CA THR A 334 -29.91 -8.80 24.18
C THR A 334 -31.42 -8.59 24.27
N LYS A 335 -32.00 -8.82 25.46
CA LYS A 335 -33.44 -8.67 25.71
C LYS A 335 -33.87 -7.23 26.02
N GLU A 336 -33.00 -6.52 26.71
CA GLU A 336 -33.24 -5.12 27.08
C GLU A 336 -32.91 -4.15 25.94
N ALA A 337 -33.49 -2.96 26.01
CA ALA A 337 -33.20 -1.92 25.03
C ALA A 337 -31.75 -1.40 25.22
N ILE A 338 -30.93 -1.45 24.17
CA ILE A 338 -29.59 -0.87 24.15
C ILE A 338 -29.71 0.65 24.31
N ARG A 339 -29.08 1.19 25.36
CA ARG A 339 -28.92 2.63 25.58
C ARG A 339 -27.45 2.97 25.74
N LEU A 340 -26.96 3.82 24.85
CA LEU A 340 -25.56 4.22 24.82
C LEU A 340 -25.31 5.32 25.85
N ASN A 341 -24.20 5.24 26.57
CA ASN A 341 -23.84 6.27 27.53
C ASN A 341 -23.51 7.59 26.83
N ARG A 342 -23.78 8.70 27.51
CA ARG A 342 -23.38 10.04 27.06
C ARG A 342 -21.89 10.26 27.26
N LYS A 343 -21.28 11.01 26.33
CA LYS A 343 -19.84 11.32 26.34
C LYS A 343 -19.52 12.30 27.46
N CYS A 344 -18.50 12.04 28.27
CA CYS A 344 -18.07 12.96 29.32
C CYS A 344 -17.24 14.12 28.75
N GLU A 345 -17.21 15.27 29.43
CA GLU A 345 -16.31 16.38 29.06
C GLU A 345 -14.85 16.00 29.26
N SER A 346 -14.53 15.45 30.43
CA SER A 346 -13.24 14.83 30.72
C SER A 346 -13.11 13.42 30.14
N SER A 347 -11.88 12.96 29.91
CA SER A 347 -11.59 11.54 29.66
C SER A 347 -11.59 10.71 30.96
N GLN A 348 -11.47 11.36 32.10
CA GLN A 348 -11.57 10.73 33.42
C GLN A 348 -13.04 10.55 33.80
N VAL A 349 -13.37 9.35 34.27
CA VAL A 349 -14.72 8.96 34.67
C VAL A 349 -14.66 8.14 35.96
N PHE A 350 -15.73 8.18 36.75
CA PHE A 350 -15.90 7.32 37.91
C PHE A 350 -16.78 6.13 37.57
N ILE A 351 -16.40 4.93 37.99
CA ILE A 351 -17.23 3.74 37.86
C ILE A 351 -17.81 3.42 39.23
N LYS A 352 -19.14 3.45 39.36
CA LYS A 352 -19.86 3.07 40.58
C LYS A 352 -21.04 2.19 40.24
N ASN A 353 -21.19 1.07 40.95
CA ASN A 353 -22.21 0.06 40.67
C ASN A 353 -22.22 -0.37 39.20
N SER A 354 -21.03 -0.55 38.61
CA SER A 354 -20.83 -0.89 37.19
C SER A 354 -21.34 0.16 36.18
N LEU A 355 -21.68 1.37 36.64
CA LEU A 355 -22.14 2.48 35.81
C LEU A 355 -21.09 3.59 35.76
N THR A 356 -20.87 4.11 34.57
CA THR A 356 -19.94 5.21 34.31
C THR A 356 -20.58 6.55 34.64
N HIS A 357 -19.87 7.37 35.41
CA HIS A 357 -20.25 8.71 35.82
C HIS A 357 -19.20 9.72 35.36
N CYS A 358 -19.64 10.78 34.69
CA CYS A 358 -18.79 11.88 34.25
C CYS A 358 -18.40 12.78 35.42
N ILE A 359 -17.28 13.48 35.29
CA ILE A 359 -16.91 14.55 36.22
C ILE A 359 -17.72 15.80 35.86
N ASP A 360 -18.53 16.25 36.82
CA ASP A 360 -19.38 17.45 36.81
C ASP A 360 -20.48 17.50 35.74
N SER A 361 -20.21 17.17 34.48
CA SER A 361 -21.17 17.21 33.37
C SER A 361 -20.86 16.21 32.24
N CYS A 362 -21.88 15.88 31.46
CA CYS A 362 -21.73 15.22 30.16
C CYS A 362 -21.65 16.26 29.03
N LYS A 363 -21.03 15.88 27.91
CA LYS A 363 -21.11 16.61 26.65
C LYS A 363 -22.55 16.69 26.17
N ALA A 364 -22.89 17.85 25.59
CA ALA A 364 -24.16 18.05 24.91
C ALA A 364 -24.37 17.06 23.75
N VAL A 365 -23.30 16.77 23.00
CA VAL A 365 -23.33 15.86 21.84
C VAL A 365 -22.46 14.63 22.10
N THR A 366 -23.03 13.45 21.88
CA THR A 366 -22.31 12.18 21.92
C THR A 366 -22.05 11.69 20.50
N MET A 367 -20.78 11.47 20.18
CA MET A 367 -20.33 11.02 18.85
C MET A 367 -19.89 9.55 18.92
N CYS A 368 -20.27 8.78 17.90
CA CYS A 368 -19.75 7.45 17.60
C CYS A 368 -19.05 7.53 16.23
N GLY A 369 -17.73 7.69 16.26
CA GLY A 369 -16.97 8.13 15.09
C GLY A 369 -17.41 9.50 14.60
N GLU A 370 -17.73 9.59 13.31
CA GLU A 370 -18.19 10.82 12.64
C GLU A 370 -19.67 11.13 12.88
N ILE A 371 -20.39 10.24 13.56
CA ILE A 371 -21.85 10.25 13.61
C ILE A 371 -22.31 10.71 14.99
N GLN A 372 -23.23 11.68 15.00
CA GLN A 372 -23.93 12.08 16.21
C GLN A 372 -24.93 10.98 16.59
N VAL A 373 -24.77 10.42 17.78
CA VAL A 373 -25.72 9.44 18.31
C VAL A 373 -27.03 10.16 18.64
N PRO A 374 -28.18 9.68 18.12
CA PRO A 374 -29.49 10.27 18.43
C PRO A 374 -29.78 10.24 19.93
N ASP A 375 -30.39 11.31 20.46
CA ASP A 375 -30.76 11.36 21.89
C ASP A 375 -31.68 10.22 22.31
N GLU A 376 -32.49 9.71 21.38
CA GLU A 376 -33.36 8.55 21.60
C GLU A 376 -32.61 7.22 21.84
N HIS A 377 -31.35 7.14 21.41
CA HIS A 377 -30.45 5.99 21.64
C HIS A 377 -29.60 6.16 22.91
N LEU A 378 -29.59 7.36 23.51
CA LEU A 378 -28.74 7.68 24.65
C LEU A 378 -29.40 7.37 25.99
N ASP A 379 -28.60 6.98 26.97
CA ASP A 379 -28.99 6.86 28.37
C ASP A 379 -28.94 8.23 29.09
N VAL A 380 -29.38 8.25 30.35
CA VAL A 380 -29.23 9.41 31.23
C VAL A 380 -27.76 9.81 31.41
N CYS A 381 -27.52 11.11 31.54
CA CYS A 381 -26.24 11.65 31.99
C CYS A 381 -26.07 11.38 33.49
N ARG A 382 -25.05 10.60 33.85
CA ARG A 382 -24.67 10.34 35.23
C ARG A 382 -23.41 11.13 35.55
N VAL A 383 -23.42 11.88 36.65
CA VAL A 383 -22.32 12.75 37.05
C VAL A 383 -21.93 12.53 38.51
N CYS A 384 -20.67 12.69 38.82
CA CYS A 384 -20.15 12.86 40.17
C CYS A 384 -19.39 14.19 40.23
N ASN A 385 -19.15 14.72 41.43
CA ASN A 385 -18.25 15.85 41.58
C ASN A 385 -16.79 15.45 41.27
N ALA A 386 -15.88 16.42 41.16
CA ALA A 386 -14.45 16.21 40.91
C ALA A 386 -13.74 15.22 41.86
N THR A 387 -14.27 15.00 43.07
CA THR A 387 -13.73 14.04 44.05
C THR A 387 -14.34 12.63 43.95
N GLY A 388 -15.25 12.40 43.01
CA GLY A 388 -15.98 11.14 42.86
C GLY A 388 -17.07 10.94 43.92
N GLN A 389 -17.49 12.00 44.62
CA GLN A 389 -18.58 12.01 45.58
C GLN A 389 -19.85 12.63 44.96
N ASN A 390 -20.98 12.54 45.67
CA ASN A 390 -22.27 13.10 45.23
C ASN A 390 -22.69 12.69 43.81
N CYS A 391 -22.62 11.39 43.54
CA CYS A 391 -22.96 10.82 42.24
C CYS A 391 -24.48 10.78 42.05
N ARG A 392 -24.97 11.38 40.96
CA ARG A 392 -26.39 11.52 40.67
C ARG A 392 -26.65 11.49 39.17
N ILE A 393 -27.92 11.37 38.80
CA ILE A 393 -28.39 11.66 37.44
C ILE A 393 -28.52 13.18 37.30
N ASP A 394 -28.02 13.74 36.21
CA ASP A 394 -28.22 15.15 35.89
C ASP A 394 -29.71 15.45 35.72
N SER A 395 -30.22 16.46 36.43
CA SER A 395 -31.63 16.84 36.43
C SER A 395 -32.16 17.22 35.05
N ASN A 396 -31.28 17.66 34.14
CA ASN A 396 -31.65 18.02 32.77
C ASN A 396 -31.57 16.84 31.79
N SER A 397 -31.29 15.63 32.27
CA SER A 397 -31.10 14.45 31.43
C SER A 397 -32.23 13.44 31.57
N ARG A 398 -32.74 12.96 30.44
CA ARG A 398 -33.71 11.85 30.36
C ARG A 398 -33.15 10.77 29.44
N ALA A 399 -33.38 9.51 29.80
CA ALA A 399 -33.04 8.38 28.94
C ALA A 399 -33.96 8.37 27.71
N GLY A 400 -33.38 8.09 26.55
CA GLY A 400 -34.12 7.82 25.33
C GLY A 400 -34.85 6.47 25.39
N ARG A 401 -35.66 6.22 24.35
CA ARG A 401 -36.38 4.94 24.20
C ARG A 401 -35.45 3.72 24.16
N GLY A 402 -34.22 3.92 23.70
CA GLY A 402 -33.24 2.86 23.47
C GLY A 402 -33.59 2.02 22.24
N ILE A 403 -32.67 1.15 21.85
CA ILE A 403 -32.80 0.31 20.66
C ILE A 403 -33.21 -1.09 21.09
N ARG A 404 -34.35 -1.56 20.59
CA ARG A 404 -34.87 -2.90 20.87
C ARG A 404 -34.58 -3.84 19.70
N ASN A 405 -34.60 -5.15 19.97
CA ASN A 405 -34.45 -6.21 18.96
C ASN A 405 -33.11 -6.15 18.17
N ALA A 406 -32.07 -5.61 18.78
CA ALA A 406 -30.73 -5.56 18.22
C ALA A 406 -29.72 -6.01 19.28
N ASP A 407 -28.64 -6.66 18.84
CA ASP A 407 -27.53 -7.03 19.70
C ASP A 407 -26.31 -6.15 19.46
N PHE A 408 -26.23 -5.54 18.28
CA PHE A 408 -25.22 -4.57 17.90
C PHE A 408 -25.83 -3.45 17.06
N VAL A 409 -25.40 -2.22 17.27
CA VAL A 409 -25.86 -1.04 16.54
C VAL A 409 -24.70 -0.50 15.71
N PHE A 410 -24.91 -0.44 14.40
CA PHE A 410 -23.88 -0.05 13.45
C PHE A 410 -24.23 1.28 12.80
N TYR A 411 -23.50 2.32 13.18
CA TYR A 411 -23.67 3.67 12.66
C TYR A 411 -22.84 3.84 11.39
N VAL A 412 -23.49 4.11 10.26
CA VAL A 412 -22.83 4.21 8.95
C VAL A 412 -22.89 5.64 8.43
N SER A 413 -21.73 6.14 8.01
CA SER A 413 -21.56 7.45 7.38
C SER A 413 -20.82 7.31 6.05
N ALA A 414 -20.99 8.30 5.18
CA ALA A 414 -20.26 8.41 3.93
C ALA A 414 -19.67 9.81 3.79
N ARG A 415 -18.68 10.14 4.64
CA ARG A 415 -18.03 11.46 4.67
C ARG A 415 -16.62 11.36 4.13
N GLN A 416 -16.23 12.34 3.33
CA GLN A 416 -14.84 12.50 2.93
C GLN A 416 -14.08 13.14 4.11
N THR A 417 -13.33 12.33 4.86
CA THR A 417 -12.59 12.75 6.06
C THR A 417 -11.09 12.70 5.84
N GLU A 418 -10.30 13.28 6.76
CA GLU A 418 -8.83 13.19 6.71
C GLU A 418 -8.32 11.75 6.60
N ARG A 419 -9.01 10.78 7.22
CA ARG A 419 -8.71 9.35 7.12
C ARG A 419 -8.93 8.79 5.72
N CYS A 420 -9.93 9.30 4.99
CA CYS A 420 -10.15 8.94 3.59
C CYS A 420 -9.03 9.41 2.65
N HIS A 421 -8.23 10.39 3.07
CA HIS A 421 -7.07 10.89 2.33
C HIS A 421 -5.76 10.19 2.72
N LYS A 422 -5.79 9.20 3.64
CA LYS A 422 -4.61 8.38 3.99
C LYS A 422 -4.52 7.15 3.10
N GLY A 423 -3.81 7.25 1.98
CA GLY A 423 -3.66 6.11 1.07
C GLY A 423 -4.97 5.77 0.35
N LEU A 424 -5.12 4.53 -0.11
CA LEU A 424 -6.31 4.05 -0.83
C LEU A 424 -7.40 3.54 0.14
N THR A 425 -7.66 4.26 1.23
CA THR A 425 -8.65 3.84 2.23
C THR A 425 -10.06 3.95 1.67
N VAL A 426 -10.71 2.80 1.49
CA VAL A 426 -12.11 2.72 1.03
C VAL A 426 -13.10 3.01 2.15
N GLY A 427 -12.74 2.66 3.39
CA GLY A 427 -13.52 2.96 4.58
C GLY A 427 -12.73 2.65 5.84
N TYR A 428 -13.27 3.05 6.98
CA TYR A 428 -12.72 2.68 8.29
C TYR A 428 -13.85 2.50 9.30
N ALA A 429 -13.64 1.60 10.25
CA ALA A 429 -14.59 1.32 11.31
C ALA A 429 -13.93 1.07 12.66
N ALA A 430 -14.71 1.30 13.71
CA ALA A 430 -14.33 0.89 15.06
C ALA A 430 -15.55 0.74 15.96
N HIS A 431 -15.36 0.02 17.06
CA HIS A 431 -16.34 0.00 18.14
C HIS A 431 -16.42 1.37 18.83
N CYS A 432 -17.59 1.71 19.34
CA CYS A 432 -17.86 2.97 20.04
C CYS A 432 -18.16 2.75 21.52
N GLN A 433 -18.89 1.69 21.86
CA GLN A 433 -19.24 1.35 23.24
C GLN A 433 -19.37 -0.16 23.43
N GLN A 434 -19.11 -0.58 24.66
CA GLN A 434 -19.24 -1.96 25.13
C GLN A 434 -20.31 -2.03 26.23
N GLU A 435 -20.97 -3.18 26.33
CA GLU A 435 -21.81 -3.47 27.50
C GLU A 435 -20.96 -3.59 28.77
N SER A 436 -21.56 -3.28 29.92
CA SER A 436 -20.90 -3.35 31.23
C SER A 436 -20.63 -4.78 31.70
N SER A 437 -21.49 -5.73 31.30
CA SER A 437 -21.49 -7.10 31.86
C SER A 437 -20.42 -8.01 31.25
N LEU A 438 -20.41 -8.20 29.92
CA LEU A 438 -19.44 -9.09 29.26
C LEU A 438 -18.34 -8.36 28.48
N ASP A 439 -18.28 -7.03 28.55
CA ASP A 439 -17.36 -6.18 27.78
C ASP A 439 -17.50 -6.32 26.24
N ARG A 440 -18.60 -6.90 25.79
CA ARG A 440 -18.88 -7.09 24.36
C ARG A 440 -19.16 -5.74 23.69
N PRO A 441 -18.60 -5.45 22.50
CA PRO A 441 -19.04 -4.33 21.68
C PRO A 441 -20.52 -4.43 21.38
N ILE A 442 -21.27 -3.35 21.65
CA ILE A 442 -22.71 -3.27 21.35
C ILE A 442 -23.06 -2.12 20.40
N ALA A 443 -22.10 -1.22 20.17
CA ALA A 443 -22.20 -0.19 19.15
C ALA A 443 -20.85 0.04 18.50
N GLY A 444 -20.87 0.28 17.20
CA GLY A 444 -19.72 0.68 16.42
C GLY A 444 -20.14 1.56 15.25
N HIS A 445 -19.14 2.09 14.56
CA HIS A 445 -19.35 2.92 13.39
C HIS A 445 -18.51 2.46 12.22
N ALA A 446 -18.94 2.85 11.02
CA ALA A 446 -18.10 2.89 9.84
C ALA A 446 -18.29 4.21 9.10
N ASN A 447 -17.22 4.67 8.48
CA ASN A 447 -17.26 5.72 7.48
C ASN A 447 -16.75 5.16 6.15
N LEU A 448 -17.59 5.21 5.12
CA LEU A 448 -17.24 4.86 3.75
C LEU A 448 -16.77 6.13 3.03
N CYS A 449 -15.62 6.06 2.36
CA CYS A 449 -15.02 7.23 1.71
C CYS A 449 -15.65 7.45 0.33
N PRO A 450 -16.47 8.50 0.12
CA PRO A 450 -17.29 8.64 -1.09
C PRO A 450 -16.50 8.57 -2.41
N ASP A 451 -15.29 9.13 -2.43
CA ASP A 451 -14.45 9.19 -3.63
C ASP A 451 -13.81 7.85 -3.98
N SER A 452 -13.73 6.92 -3.01
CA SER A 452 -13.15 5.58 -3.20
C SER A 452 -14.20 4.50 -3.49
N ILE A 453 -15.49 4.84 -3.40
CA ILE A 453 -16.58 3.92 -3.76
C ILE A 453 -16.69 3.86 -5.29
N SER A 454 -16.33 2.70 -5.84
CA SER A 454 -16.47 2.41 -7.27
C SER A 454 -17.74 1.60 -7.54
N THR A 455 -18.48 2.00 -8.57
CA THR A 455 -19.69 1.31 -9.02
C THR A 455 -19.40 0.25 -10.10
N LYS A 456 -18.13 0.05 -10.45
CA LYS A 456 -17.74 -0.93 -11.47
C LYS A 456 -17.97 -2.37 -10.96
N PRO A 457 -18.62 -3.24 -11.75
CA PRO A 457 -18.90 -4.61 -11.33
C PRO A 457 -17.65 -5.40 -10.90
N GLN A 458 -16.50 -5.13 -11.52
CA GLN A 458 -15.24 -5.83 -11.22
C GLN A 458 -14.64 -5.45 -9.86
N GLU A 459 -15.01 -4.29 -9.31
CA GLU A 459 -14.49 -3.78 -8.02
C GLU A 459 -15.47 -4.06 -6.87
N LEU A 460 -16.67 -4.55 -7.18
CA LEU A 460 -17.74 -4.82 -6.22
C LEU A 460 -17.35 -5.86 -5.16
N SER A 461 -16.70 -6.94 -5.57
CA SER A 461 -16.25 -7.99 -4.66
C SER A 461 -15.20 -7.49 -3.66
N THR A 462 -14.32 -6.59 -4.12
CA THR A 462 -13.31 -5.96 -3.26
C THR A 462 -13.99 -5.04 -2.27
N LEU A 463 -14.89 -4.15 -2.74
CA LEU A 463 -15.66 -3.25 -1.87
C LEU A 463 -16.46 -4.01 -0.82
N LEU A 464 -17.18 -5.07 -1.22
CA LEU A 464 -17.92 -5.92 -0.31
C LEU A 464 -17.01 -6.55 0.76
N SER A 465 -15.85 -7.08 0.36
CA SER A 465 -14.89 -7.66 1.30
C SER A 465 -14.36 -6.61 2.28
N THR A 466 -14.11 -5.39 1.80
CA THR A 466 -13.64 -4.29 2.65
C THR A 466 -14.71 -3.92 3.68
N VAL A 467 -15.98 -3.80 3.29
CA VAL A 467 -17.05 -3.48 4.23
C VAL A 467 -17.24 -4.60 5.27
N LYS A 468 -17.12 -5.87 4.87
CA LYS A 468 -17.09 -7.00 5.82
C LYS A 468 -15.91 -6.88 6.80
N HIS A 469 -14.73 -6.53 6.31
CA HIS A 469 -13.51 -6.33 7.10
C HIS A 469 -13.71 -5.21 8.14
N GLU A 470 -14.26 -4.06 7.73
CA GLU A 470 -14.53 -2.94 8.63
C GLU A 470 -15.56 -3.30 9.71
N ILE A 471 -16.63 -4.02 9.37
CA ILE A 471 -17.59 -4.51 10.38
C ILE A 471 -16.88 -5.40 11.40
N LEU A 472 -15.93 -6.23 10.99
CA LEU A 472 -15.19 -7.10 11.91
C LEU A 472 -14.37 -6.33 12.96
N HIS A 473 -13.73 -5.24 12.57
CA HIS A 473 -13.04 -4.35 13.51
C HIS A 473 -13.99 -3.76 14.54
N ALA A 474 -15.21 -3.41 14.14
CA ALA A 474 -16.23 -2.89 15.04
C ALA A 474 -16.81 -3.98 15.98
N LEU A 475 -16.82 -5.24 15.54
CA LEU A 475 -17.33 -6.38 16.30
C LEU A 475 -16.31 -6.97 17.28
N GLY A 476 -15.01 -6.95 16.98
CA GLY A 476 -14.04 -7.53 17.92
C GLY A 476 -12.58 -7.57 17.53
N PHE A 477 -12.24 -7.59 16.24
CA PHE A 477 -10.83 -7.67 15.81
C PHE A 477 -10.19 -6.28 15.89
N SER A 478 -9.85 -5.82 17.09
CA SER A 478 -9.21 -4.52 17.30
C SER A 478 -8.27 -4.56 18.50
N VAL A 479 -7.12 -3.89 18.37
CA VAL A 479 -6.11 -3.77 19.43
C VAL A 479 -6.65 -3.21 20.74
N SER A 480 -7.68 -2.37 20.64
CA SER A 480 -8.38 -1.77 21.78
C SER A 480 -9.29 -2.75 22.55
N LEU A 481 -9.58 -3.93 21.98
CA LEU A 481 -10.54 -4.91 22.49
C LEU A 481 -9.90 -6.19 23.05
N TYR A 482 -8.65 -6.51 22.72
CA TYR A 482 -8.01 -7.78 23.14
C TYR A 482 -7.96 -7.97 24.66
N ALA A 483 -7.73 -6.89 25.41
CA ALA A 483 -7.73 -6.94 26.87
C ALA A 483 -9.10 -7.27 27.47
N PHE A 484 -10.18 -7.16 26.67
CA PHE A 484 -11.55 -7.43 27.09
C PHE A 484 -12.03 -8.84 26.76
N PHE A 485 -11.25 -9.62 26.02
CA PHE A 485 -11.61 -10.99 25.68
C PHE A 485 -11.84 -11.86 26.92
N ARG A 486 -12.77 -12.79 26.76
CA ARG A 486 -13.19 -13.75 27.78
C ARG A 486 -12.91 -15.16 27.30
N ASP A 487 -12.76 -16.08 28.24
CA ASP A 487 -12.70 -17.50 27.92
C ASP A 487 -14.09 -18.05 27.57
N GLU A 488 -14.14 -19.33 27.21
CA GLU A 488 -15.38 -20.02 26.84
C GLU A 488 -16.42 -20.09 27.98
N HIS A 489 -15.99 -19.89 29.23
CA HIS A 489 -16.86 -19.81 30.40
C HIS A 489 -17.30 -18.36 30.71
N GLY A 490 -16.90 -17.38 29.87
CA GLY A 490 -17.22 -15.98 30.04
C GLY A 490 -16.42 -15.27 31.13
N LYS A 491 -15.32 -15.87 31.61
CA LYS A 491 -14.40 -15.23 32.57
C LYS A 491 -13.38 -14.38 31.82
N PRO A 492 -13.03 -13.18 32.32
CA PRO A 492 -11.97 -12.36 31.73
C PRO A 492 -10.64 -13.12 31.60
N ARG A 493 -10.04 -13.10 30.40
CA ARG A 493 -8.67 -13.61 30.18
C ARG A 493 -7.63 -12.72 30.83
N THR A 494 -7.89 -11.41 30.81
CA THR A 494 -6.99 -10.40 31.35
C THR A 494 -7.37 -10.03 32.78
N PRO A 495 -6.40 -9.90 33.71
CA PRO A 495 -6.64 -9.40 35.07
C PRO A 495 -7.38 -8.06 35.09
N ARG A 496 -8.36 -7.93 35.98
CA ARG A 496 -9.18 -6.72 36.16
C ARG A 496 -8.77 -5.97 37.42
N LYS A 497 -8.90 -4.64 37.41
CA LYS A 497 -8.75 -3.82 38.61
C LYS A 497 -9.95 -4.05 39.55
N PRO A 498 -9.75 -4.19 40.88
CA PRO A 498 -10.85 -4.49 41.81
C PRO A 498 -11.93 -3.40 41.90
N ASP A 499 -11.57 -2.14 41.65
CA ASP A 499 -12.43 -0.96 41.80
C ASP A 499 -13.35 -0.74 40.58
N THR A 500 -12.83 -0.98 39.38
CA THR A 500 -13.48 -0.67 38.10
C THR A 500 -13.92 -1.90 37.33
N ASN A 501 -13.40 -3.08 37.69
CA ASN A 501 -13.56 -4.33 36.94
C ASN A 501 -13.10 -4.24 35.47
N LYS A 502 -12.15 -3.35 35.16
CA LYS A 502 -11.57 -3.13 33.83
C LYS A 502 -10.09 -3.53 33.79
N PRO A 503 -9.49 -3.85 32.63
CA PRO A 503 -8.05 -4.07 32.54
C PRO A 503 -7.23 -2.85 32.99
N TYR A 504 -5.96 -3.09 33.27
CA TYR A 504 -4.98 -2.03 33.43
C TYR A 504 -4.79 -1.26 32.12
N LEU A 505 -4.52 0.04 32.22
CA LEU A 505 -4.21 0.88 31.07
C LEU A 505 -2.70 0.82 30.82
N ASN A 506 -2.29 0.62 29.57
CA ASN A 506 -0.91 0.76 29.14
C ASN A 506 -0.65 2.23 28.76
N GLU A 507 0.01 2.99 29.64
CA GLU A 507 0.28 4.42 29.45
C GLU A 507 1.17 4.75 28.23
N LYS A 508 1.82 3.77 27.61
CA LYS A 508 2.61 3.99 26.39
C LYS A 508 1.74 3.87 25.13
N LEU A 509 0.93 2.81 25.06
CA LEU A 509 0.12 2.48 23.88
C LEU A 509 -1.26 3.15 23.87
N GLN A 510 -1.68 3.62 25.04
CA GLN A 510 -2.93 4.35 25.20
C GLN A 510 -4.17 3.45 25.23
N ILE A 511 -3.97 2.16 25.50
CA ILE A 511 -5.00 1.12 25.39
C ILE A 511 -4.93 0.21 26.60
N HIS A 512 -5.98 -0.56 26.80
CA HIS A 512 -6.00 -1.55 27.86
C HIS A 512 -4.98 -2.67 27.59
N GLN A 513 -4.14 -2.96 28.59
CA GLN A 513 -3.12 -3.99 28.50
C GLN A 513 -3.77 -5.37 28.52
N TRP A 514 -3.56 -6.16 27.46
CA TRP A 514 -3.96 -7.57 27.42
C TRP A 514 -3.00 -8.45 28.21
N SER A 515 -3.42 -9.68 28.50
CA SER A 515 -2.57 -10.71 29.09
C SER A 515 -1.85 -11.55 28.03
N GLU A 516 -0.78 -12.24 28.45
CA GLU A 516 -0.06 -13.26 27.65
C GLU A 516 -0.94 -14.46 27.24
N ALA A 517 -2.14 -14.61 27.83
CA ALA A 517 -3.11 -15.63 27.42
C ALA A 517 -3.97 -15.20 26.21
N THR A 518 -3.85 -13.94 25.77
CA THR A 518 -4.48 -13.42 24.56
C THR A 518 -3.45 -13.19 23.48
N ILE A 519 -2.46 -12.34 23.74
CA ILE A 519 -1.35 -12.08 22.84
C ILE A 519 -0.05 -12.34 23.58
N LYS A 520 0.81 -13.17 22.98
CA LYS A 520 2.13 -13.51 23.50
C LYS A 520 3.20 -13.00 22.56
N ARG A 521 4.25 -12.40 23.14
CA ARG A 521 5.44 -12.03 22.39
C ARG A 521 6.40 -13.20 22.26
N VAL A 522 6.75 -13.53 21.03
CA VAL A 522 7.59 -14.68 20.69
C VAL A 522 8.84 -14.19 19.96
N VAL A 523 10.01 -14.75 20.32
CA VAL A 523 11.29 -14.39 19.71
C VAL A 523 11.80 -15.57 18.89
N ARG A 524 12.09 -15.33 17.61
CA ARG A 524 12.77 -16.27 16.72
C ARG A 524 14.26 -15.89 16.66
N ASP A 525 15.12 -16.65 17.32
CA ASP A 525 16.56 -16.36 17.42
C ASP A 525 17.36 -16.70 16.15
N GLN A 526 16.77 -17.45 15.22
CA GLN A 526 17.41 -17.94 14.00
C GLN A 526 16.68 -17.39 12.76
N TRP A 527 16.31 -16.12 12.77
CA TRP A 527 15.65 -15.49 11.63
C TRP A 527 16.66 -15.17 10.54
N GLU A 528 16.56 -15.85 9.41
CA GLU A 528 17.55 -15.77 8.35
C GLU A 528 17.34 -14.55 7.45
N VAL A 529 18.40 -13.77 7.26
CA VAL A 529 18.43 -12.57 6.40
C VAL A 529 19.67 -12.60 5.52
N LYS A 530 19.81 -11.64 4.59
CA LYS A 530 21.01 -11.47 3.79
C LYS A 530 22.23 -11.33 4.71
N GLY A 531 23.23 -12.19 4.49
CA GLY A 531 24.49 -12.15 5.22
C GLY A 531 24.44 -12.55 6.71
N GLY A 532 23.38 -13.22 7.20
CA GLY A 532 23.42 -13.83 8.53
C GLY A 532 22.05 -14.09 9.18
N LEU A 533 22.08 -14.25 10.50
CA LEU A 533 20.91 -14.49 11.35
C LEU A 533 20.66 -13.27 12.24
N ILE A 534 19.39 -12.99 12.52
CA ILE A 534 18.96 -11.98 13.49
C ILE A 534 17.90 -12.55 14.44
N LYS A 535 17.60 -11.80 15.50
CA LYS A 535 16.45 -12.06 16.36
C LYS A 535 15.24 -11.29 15.83
N LYS A 536 14.16 -11.98 15.48
CA LYS A 536 12.87 -11.36 15.12
C LYS A 536 11.90 -11.54 16.28
N THR A 537 11.24 -10.46 16.67
CA THR A 537 10.21 -10.46 17.72
C THR A 537 8.85 -10.38 17.04
N ILE A 538 7.92 -11.25 17.41
CA ILE A 538 6.61 -11.42 16.77
C ILE A 538 5.54 -11.41 17.86
N ASP A 539 4.49 -10.61 17.68
CA ASP A 539 3.33 -10.63 18.56
C ASP A 539 2.30 -11.64 18.00
N MET A 540 1.95 -12.65 18.80
CA MET A 540 1.08 -13.76 18.36
C MET A 540 -0.23 -13.79 19.13
N MET A 541 -1.35 -13.95 18.42
CA MET A 541 -2.63 -14.31 19.00
C MET A 541 -2.62 -15.78 19.41
N VAL A 542 -2.63 -16.04 20.72
CA VAL A 542 -2.45 -17.38 21.31
C VAL A 542 -3.74 -17.93 21.93
N THR A 543 -4.90 -17.43 21.50
CA THR A 543 -6.17 -17.93 22.01
C THR A 543 -6.46 -19.36 21.50
N PRO A 544 -7.15 -20.21 22.29
CA PRO A 544 -7.15 -21.66 22.06
C PRO A 544 -7.63 -22.13 20.68
N ARG A 545 -8.72 -21.57 20.17
CA ARG A 545 -9.27 -21.96 18.85
C ARG A 545 -8.44 -21.39 17.71
N VAL A 546 -7.92 -20.17 17.87
CA VAL A 546 -6.97 -19.60 16.91
C VAL A 546 -5.76 -20.52 16.77
N VAL A 547 -5.16 -20.94 17.89
CA VAL A 547 -4.04 -21.89 17.93
C VAL A 547 -4.40 -23.20 17.24
N GLU A 548 -5.57 -23.78 17.54
CA GLU A 548 -6.04 -25.01 16.90
C GLU A 548 -6.13 -24.86 15.37
N GLU A 549 -6.82 -23.83 14.88
CA GLU A 549 -7.05 -23.63 13.45
C GLU A 549 -5.75 -23.27 12.71
N VAL A 550 -4.82 -22.48 13.28
CA VAL A 550 -3.53 -22.23 12.61
C VAL A 550 -2.64 -23.46 12.55
N ARG A 551 -2.59 -24.27 13.61
CA ARG A 551 -1.81 -25.51 13.61
C ARG A 551 -2.33 -26.49 12.56
N LYS A 552 -3.65 -26.60 12.46
CA LYS A 552 -4.34 -27.40 11.45
C LYS A 552 -4.09 -26.86 10.04
N HIS A 553 -4.20 -25.55 9.84
CA HIS A 553 -4.01 -24.90 8.54
C HIS A 553 -2.59 -25.12 7.99
N PHE A 554 -1.57 -24.80 8.78
CA PHE A 554 -0.17 -24.95 8.36
C PHE A 554 0.35 -26.39 8.44
N ASN A 555 -0.36 -27.30 9.11
CA ASN A 555 0.14 -28.61 9.52
C ASN A 555 1.43 -28.49 10.36
N CYS A 556 1.38 -27.66 11.40
CA CYS A 556 2.49 -27.41 12.31
C CYS A 556 2.01 -27.47 13.75
N SER A 557 2.29 -28.56 14.48
CA SER A 557 1.83 -28.76 15.86
C SER A 557 2.54 -27.88 16.90
N GLU A 558 3.74 -27.38 16.58
CA GLU A 558 4.57 -26.58 17.48
C GLU A 558 4.22 -25.09 17.47
N LEU A 559 3.48 -24.62 16.45
CA LEU A 559 3.14 -23.21 16.28
C LEU A 559 2.37 -22.68 17.50
N GLU A 560 2.82 -21.55 18.06
CA GLU A 560 2.31 -21.01 19.32
C GLU A 560 0.99 -20.25 19.16
N GLY A 561 0.71 -19.71 17.97
CA GLY A 561 -0.46 -18.89 17.67
C GLY A 561 -0.43 -18.30 16.26
N ALA A 562 -1.38 -17.41 15.96
CA ALA A 562 -1.43 -16.67 14.71
C ALA A 562 -0.61 -15.39 14.82
N GLU A 563 0.29 -15.14 13.87
CA GLU A 563 1.10 -13.91 13.82
C GLU A 563 0.22 -12.70 13.51
N LEU A 564 0.39 -11.63 14.30
CA LEU A 564 -0.22 -10.33 14.06
C LEU A 564 0.74 -9.44 13.29
N GLU A 565 0.20 -8.62 12.40
CA GLU A 565 0.95 -7.67 11.58
C GLU A 565 1.76 -6.70 12.45
N ASP A 566 3.03 -6.47 12.11
CA ASP A 566 3.94 -5.58 12.83
C ASP A 566 4.33 -4.31 12.05
N GLN A 567 3.86 -4.17 10.81
CA GLN A 567 4.08 -3.01 9.94
C GLN A 567 2.78 -2.21 9.66
N GLY A 568 2.87 -1.19 8.80
CA GLY A 568 1.71 -0.38 8.38
C GLY A 568 1.24 0.71 9.36
N GLY A 569 1.86 0.82 10.54
CA GLY A 569 1.56 1.85 11.54
C GLY A 569 0.33 1.55 12.39
N GLU A 570 -0.15 2.53 13.18
CA GLU A 570 -1.17 2.31 14.22
C GLU A 570 -2.54 1.79 13.72
N GLY A 571 -2.87 2.00 12.44
CA GLY A 571 -4.11 1.49 11.84
C GLY A 571 -4.03 0.04 11.38
N THR A 572 -2.82 -0.50 11.26
CA THR A 572 -2.55 -1.79 10.62
C THR A 572 -1.88 -2.77 11.57
N ALA A 573 -0.84 -2.32 12.27
CA ALA A 573 -0.10 -3.13 13.23
C ALA A 573 -1.02 -3.59 14.38
N LEU A 574 -0.88 -4.85 14.77
CA LEU A 574 -1.67 -5.56 15.79
C LEU A 574 -3.17 -5.66 15.52
N THR A 575 -3.74 -5.01 14.51
CA THR A 575 -5.17 -5.08 14.17
C THR A 575 -5.47 -6.06 13.05
N HIS A 576 -4.43 -6.66 12.46
CA HIS A 576 -4.49 -7.53 11.29
C HIS A 576 -3.63 -8.78 11.47
N TRP A 577 -3.89 -9.79 10.65
CA TRP A 577 -3.01 -10.94 10.49
C TRP A 577 -1.77 -10.57 9.67
N GLU A 578 -0.63 -11.16 10.02
CA GLU A 578 0.64 -10.99 9.31
C GLU A 578 0.52 -11.43 7.84
N LYS A 579 0.70 -10.48 6.92
CA LYS A 579 0.43 -10.74 5.49
C LYS A 579 1.41 -11.74 4.88
N ARG A 580 2.65 -11.85 5.38
CA ARG A 580 3.63 -12.84 4.90
C ARG A 580 3.09 -14.28 4.95
N VAL A 581 2.39 -14.64 6.02
CA VAL A 581 1.89 -16.02 6.26
C VAL A 581 0.39 -16.17 6.04
N PHE A 582 -0.35 -15.07 5.88
CA PHE A 582 -1.80 -15.07 5.69
C PHE A 582 -2.25 -14.24 4.47
N GLU A 583 -1.43 -14.14 3.41
CA GLU A 583 -1.59 -13.19 2.29
C GLU A 583 -3.02 -12.97 1.79
N SER A 584 -3.78 -14.04 1.54
CA SER A 584 -5.14 -13.97 0.99
C SER A 584 -6.24 -13.88 2.06
N GLU A 585 -5.90 -13.85 3.34
CA GLU A 585 -6.84 -13.62 4.43
C GLU A 585 -7.37 -12.18 4.35
N ALA A 586 -8.69 -12.02 4.45
CA ALA A 586 -9.36 -10.73 4.30
C ALA A 586 -8.93 -9.69 5.35
N MET A 587 -8.37 -10.12 6.47
CA MET A 587 -7.84 -9.32 7.58
C MET A 587 -6.32 -9.16 7.53
N SER A 588 -5.69 -9.26 6.35
CA SER A 588 -4.24 -9.05 6.13
C SER A 588 -3.89 -7.61 5.66
N GLY A 589 -4.39 -6.58 6.37
CA GLY A 589 -3.96 -5.15 6.29
C GLY A 589 -4.02 -4.40 4.95
N THR A 590 -4.14 -5.10 3.81
CA THR A 590 -4.17 -4.59 2.43
C THR A 590 -5.01 -5.51 1.56
N HIS A 591 -5.53 -4.97 0.45
CA HIS A 591 -6.33 -5.78 -0.48
C HIS A 591 -5.49 -6.85 -1.18
N SER A 592 -5.98 -8.09 -1.12
CA SER A 592 -5.51 -9.22 -1.92
C SER A 592 -6.48 -9.45 -3.08
N SER A 593 -6.04 -10.16 -4.12
CA SER A 593 -6.91 -10.45 -5.28
C SER A 593 -8.09 -11.37 -4.91
N ARG A 594 -7.92 -12.20 -3.88
CA ARG A 594 -8.93 -13.12 -3.36
C ARG A 594 -8.98 -13.07 -1.82
N PRO A 595 -9.60 -12.04 -1.24
CA PRO A 595 -9.72 -11.96 0.21
C PRO A 595 -10.68 -13.04 0.71
N VAL A 596 -10.27 -13.81 1.72
CA VAL A 596 -11.08 -14.87 2.34
C VAL A 596 -11.25 -14.63 3.83
N PHE A 597 -12.47 -14.81 4.35
CA PHE A 597 -12.70 -14.91 5.79
C PHE A 597 -12.53 -16.37 6.20
N SER A 598 -11.36 -16.68 6.75
CA SER A 598 -10.94 -18.05 7.03
C SER A 598 -11.51 -18.58 8.35
N ARG A 599 -11.35 -19.89 8.58
CA ARG A 599 -11.64 -20.50 9.89
C ARG A 599 -10.84 -19.85 11.03
N ILE A 600 -9.64 -19.34 10.74
CA ILE A 600 -8.77 -18.67 11.73
C ILE A 600 -9.42 -17.36 12.21
N THR A 601 -9.96 -16.55 11.29
CA THR A 601 -10.66 -15.31 11.65
C THR A 601 -11.96 -15.56 12.40
N LEU A 602 -12.72 -16.60 12.02
CA LEU A 602 -13.91 -16.99 12.77
C LEU A 602 -13.56 -17.54 14.17
N ALA A 603 -12.44 -18.27 14.29
CA ALA A 603 -11.92 -18.75 15.57
C ALA A 603 -11.54 -17.60 16.51
N LEU A 604 -10.93 -16.53 15.98
CA LEU A 604 -10.68 -15.31 16.76
C LEU A 604 -11.98 -14.74 17.32
N MET A 605 -13.02 -14.65 16.49
CA MET A 605 -14.33 -14.11 16.92
C MET A 605 -14.99 -14.97 17.99
N GLU A 606 -14.86 -16.29 17.92
CA GLU A 606 -15.34 -17.19 18.98
C GLU A 606 -14.50 -17.06 20.25
N ASP A 607 -13.17 -16.94 20.14
CA ASP A 607 -12.25 -16.79 21.26
C ASP A 607 -12.35 -15.44 21.99
N THR A 608 -13.09 -14.47 21.44
CA THR A 608 -13.52 -13.27 22.18
C THR A 608 -14.35 -13.61 23.42
N GLY A 609 -15.03 -14.77 23.41
CA GLY A 609 -16.02 -15.19 24.42
C GLY A 609 -17.38 -14.50 24.28
N TRP A 610 -17.53 -13.61 23.30
CA TRP A 610 -18.77 -12.88 23.02
C TRP A 610 -19.68 -13.60 22.05
N TYR A 611 -19.08 -14.32 21.11
CA TYR A 611 -19.76 -14.97 20.00
C TYR A 611 -19.47 -16.47 19.97
N LYS A 612 -20.33 -17.21 19.27
CA LYS A 612 -20.03 -18.55 18.77
C LYS A 612 -20.00 -18.47 17.24
N ALA A 613 -18.97 -19.02 16.60
CA ALA A 613 -18.81 -18.88 15.16
C ALA A 613 -19.49 -20.02 14.39
N ASN A 614 -20.06 -19.68 13.23
CA ASN A 614 -20.50 -20.65 12.24
C ASN A 614 -19.38 -20.93 11.24
N TYR A 615 -18.62 -22.01 11.47
CA TYR A 615 -17.50 -22.37 10.59
C TYR A 615 -17.94 -22.81 9.17
N GLU A 616 -19.22 -23.05 8.91
CA GLU A 616 -19.72 -23.30 7.55
C GLU A 616 -19.63 -22.04 6.66
N MET A 617 -19.59 -20.86 7.28
CA MET A 617 -19.40 -19.59 6.58
C MET A 617 -17.93 -19.30 6.24
N ALA A 618 -17.00 -20.10 6.76
CA ALA A 618 -15.58 -19.92 6.51
C ALA A 618 -15.24 -20.26 5.06
N SER A 619 -14.49 -19.38 4.42
CA SER A 619 -13.86 -19.65 3.14
C SER A 619 -12.53 -20.39 3.34
N GLU A 620 -12.16 -21.22 2.37
CA GLU A 620 -10.87 -21.90 2.39
C GLU A 620 -9.73 -20.91 2.14
N LEU A 621 -8.78 -20.86 3.08
CA LEU A 621 -7.50 -20.20 2.90
C LEU A 621 -6.53 -21.22 2.29
N THR A 622 -6.02 -20.96 1.09
CA THR A 622 -5.06 -21.85 0.42
C THR A 622 -3.62 -21.47 0.71
N TRP A 623 -3.36 -20.18 0.94
CA TRP A 623 -2.03 -19.66 1.24
C TRP A 623 -1.43 -20.30 2.50
N GLY A 624 -0.25 -20.93 2.38
CA GLY A 624 0.44 -21.56 3.51
C GLY A 624 -0.15 -22.92 3.94
N LYS A 625 -1.25 -23.39 3.35
CA LYS A 625 -1.93 -24.60 3.78
C LYS A 625 -1.02 -25.83 3.66
N ASN A 626 -0.88 -26.61 4.73
CA ASN A 626 -0.03 -27.80 4.83
C ASN A 626 1.47 -27.57 4.51
N MET A 627 1.96 -26.34 4.58
CA MET A 627 3.35 -26.01 4.24
C MET A 627 4.36 -26.28 5.37
N GLY A 628 3.87 -26.63 6.56
CA GLY A 628 4.66 -27.06 7.72
C GLY A 628 5.28 -25.90 8.52
N CYS A 629 5.94 -26.26 9.61
CA CYS A 629 6.54 -25.29 10.55
C CYS A 629 7.62 -24.41 9.90
N ASP A 630 8.36 -24.95 8.94
CA ASP A 630 9.40 -24.21 8.22
C ASP A 630 8.86 -23.00 7.45
N PHE A 631 7.63 -23.07 6.93
CA PHE A 631 7.00 -21.95 6.24
C PHE A 631 6.61 -20.83 7.19
N VAL A 632 5.90 -21.18 8.25
CA VAL A 632 5.26 -20.21 9.14
C VAL A 632 6.24 -19.65 10.18
N MET A 633 7.14 -20.46 10.74
CA MET A 633 8.01 -20.07 11.86
C MET A 633 9.37 -19.47 11.44
N LYS A 634 9.77 -19.60 10.18
CA LYS A 634 11.06 -19.08 9.65
C LYS A 634 10.83 -17.96 8.65
N SER A 635 11.91 -17.26 8.31
CA SER A 635 11.88 -16.21 7.28
C SER A 635 11.60 -16.81 5.89
N CYS A 636 11.01 -16.00 5.00
CA CYS A 636 10.82 -16.42 3.61
C CYS A 636 12.14 -16.69 2.89
N LYS A 637 13.24 -16.02 3.28
CA LYS A 637 14.60 -16.38 2.84
C LYS A 637 14.92 -17.84 3.15
N SER A 638 14.72 -18.26 4.41
CA SER A 638 15.03 -19.63 4.83
C SER A 638 14.21 -20.66 4.07
N TRP A 639 12.93 -20.36 3.83
CA TRP A 639 12.07 -21.16 2.97
C TRP A 639 12.61 -21.28 1.54
N ILE A 640 12.89 -20.14 0.88
CA ILE A 640 13.38 -20.09 -0.50
C ILE A 640 14.69 -20.88 -0.62
N THR A 641 15.65 -20.64 0.27
CA THR A 641 16.95 -21.32 0.28
C THR A 641 16.80 -22.83 0.47
N SER A 642 15.99 -23.26 1.46
CA SER A 642 15.76 -24.68 1.75
C SER A 642 15.08 -25.40 0.58
N ARG A 643 14.02 -24.80 0.02
CA ARG A 643 13.27 -25.38 -1.11
C ARG A 643 14.14 -25.48 -2.35
N HIS A 644 14.85 -24.42 -2.70
CA HIS A 644 15.77 -24.40 -3.84
C HIS A 644 16.87 -25.46 -3.71
N LYS A 645 17.49 -25.59 -2.53
CA LYS A 645 18.54 -26.61 -2.27
C LYS A 645 18.03 -28.04 -2.46
N ASN A 646 16.76 -28.28 -2.14
CA ASN A 646 16.12 -29.60 -2.25
C ASN A 646 15.46 -29.84 -3.62
N GLY A 647 15.58 -28.90 -4.58
CA GLY A 647 14.91 -29.00 -5.88
C GLY A 647 13.39 -28.95 -5.80
N HIS A 648 12.84 -28.44 -4.70
CA HIS A 648 11.41 -28.25 -4.51
C HIS A 648 10.97 -26.87 -4.99
N SER A 649 9.68 -26.75 -5.31
CA SER A 649 9.04 -25.46 -5.56
C SER A 649 9.27 -24.49 -4.40
N ILE A 650 9.62 -23.24 -4.73
CA ILE A 650 9.74 -22.15 -3.76
C ILE A 650 8.40 -21.43 -3.53
N HIS A 651 7.35 -21.77 -4.29
CA HIS A 651 6.02 -21.19 -4.12
C HIS A 651 5.54 -21.34 -2.65
N PRO A 652 4.77 -20.36 -2.16
CA PRO A 652 4.20 -19.23 -2.89
C PRO A 652 5.14 -18.04 -3.08
N PHE A 653 6.33 -18.08 -2.46
CA PHE A 653 7.38 -17.07 -2.66
C PHE A 653 8.04 -17.22 -4.04
N CYS A 654 8.75 -16.18 -4.47
CA CYS A 654 9.41 -16.14 -5.77
C CYS A 654 10.72 -15.33 -5.73
N SER A 655 11.55 -15.54 -6.75
CA SER A 655 12.88 -14.89 -6.87
C SER A 655 13.13 -14.28 -8.25
N LYS A 656 12.11 -14.19 -9.11
CA LYS A 656 12.21 -13.57 -10.44
C LYS A 656 11.97 -12.07 -10.35
N VAL A 657 12.98 -11.27 -10.69
CA VAL A 657 12.84 -9.81 -10.69
C VAL A 657 11.84 -9.39 -11.78
N LYS A 658 10.83 -8.62 -11.39
CA LYS A 658 9.87 -8.03 -12.32
C LYS A 658 10.56 -7.03 -13.24
N HIS A 659 10.48 -7.26 -14.54
CA HIS A 659 11.03 -6.41 -15.59
C HIS A 659 10.09 -6.40 -16.80
N ASP A 660 10.35 -5.50 -17.75
CA ASP A 660 9.66 -5.44 -19.04
C ASP A 660 10.62 -5.97 -20.12
N PRO A 661 10.22 -6.92 -20.99
CA PRO A 661 8.94 -7.63 -21.09
C PRO A 661 8.56 -8.45 -19.85
N LEU A 662 7.28 -8.40 -19.45
CA LEU A 662 6.79 -9.18 -18.30
C LEU A 662 6.96 -10.70 -18.52
N GLN A 663 7.63 -11.35 -17.57
CA GLN A 663 7.71 -12.80 -17.48
C GLN A 663 6.67 -13.32 -16.47
N THR A 664 5.57 -13.87 -16.96
CA THR A 664 4.50 -14.46 -16.15
C THR A 664 4.84 -15.88 -15.71
N GLU A 665 4.15 -16.35 -14.68
CA GLU A 665 4.22 -17.72 -14.16
C GLU A 665 2.81 -18.16 -13.72
N CYS A 666 2.64 -19.42 -13.32
CA CYS A 666 1.38 -19.90 -12.76
C CYS A 666 1.33 -19.77 -11.24
N THR A 667 0.12 -19.59 -10.69
CA THR A 667 -0.11 -19.82 -9.27
C THR A 667 0.09 -21.31 -8.92
N ASP A 668 0.36 -21.61 -7.65
CA ASP A 668 0.62 -22.99 -7.18
C ASP A 668 -0.58 -23.93 -7.46
N ASP A 669 -1.80 -23.43 -7.34
CA ASP A 669 -3.04 -24.14 -7.67
C ASP A 669 -3.38 -24.15 -9.18
N ARG A 670 -2.52 -23.53 -10.00
CA ARG A 670 -2.67 -23.28 -11.45
C ARG A 670 -3.99 -22.64 -11.86
N ASN A 671 -4.69 -21.96 -10.94
CA ASN A 671 -5.95 -21.32 -11.27
C ASN A 671 -5.78 -20.00 -12.02
N SER A 672 -4.59 -19.40 -11.98
CA SER A 672 -4.35 -18.06 -12.49
C SER A 672 -2.96 -17.91 -13.10
N VAL A 673 -2.86 -17.03 -14.10
CA VAL A 673 -1.59 -16.44 -14.53
C VAL A 673 -1.19 -15.36 -13.52
N ALA A 674 0.07 -15.32 -13.13
CA ALA A 674 0.56 -14.47 -12.06
C ALA A 674 1.96 -13.92 -12.38
N LEU A 675 2.42 -13.00 -11.53
CA LEU A 675 3.72 -12.34 -11.62
C LEU A 675 4.42 -12.38 -10.26
N CYS A 676 5.72 -12.61 -10.27
CA CYS A 676 6.53 -12.35 -9.08
C CYS A 676 6.53 -10.84 -8.78
N ASN A 677 6.14 -10.45 -7.57
CA ASN A 677 6.11 -9.05 -7.14
C ASN A 677 7.48 -8.52 -6.65
N LEU A 678 8.57 -9.21 -6.97
CA LEU A 678 9.93 -8.80 -6.66
C LEU A 678 10.32 -7.58 -7.50
N VAL A 679 10.64 -6.47 -6.83
CA VAL A 679 11.02 -5.21 -7.48
C VAL A 679 12.30 -4.65 -6.86
N ARG A 680 12.93 -3.71 -7.58
CA ARG A 680 13.97 -2.86 -7.02
C ARG A 680 13.32 -1.65 -6.34
N HIS A 681 13.63 -1.43 -5.08
CA HIS A 681 13.25 -0.26 -4.30
C HIS A 681 14.23 0.89 -4.52
N ASP A 682 13.81 2.12 -4.24
CA ASP A 682 14.66 3.32 -4.37
C ASP A 682 15.64 3.47 -3.19
N TYR A 683 15.45 2.71 -2.13
CA TYR A 683 16.22 2.72 -0.90
C TYR A 683 16.63 1.30 -0.51
N PRO A 684 17.75 1.12 0.20
CA PRO A 684 18.11 -0.18 0.73
C PRO A 684 17.09 -0.59 1.79
N LEU A 685 16.60 -1.83 1.67
CA LEU A 685 15.68 -2.41 2.64
C LEU A 685 16.38 -2.59 3.99
N PRO A 686 15.67 -2.39 5.11
CA PRO A 686 16.18 -2.73 6.44
C PRO A 686 16.71 -4.16 6.49
N ARG A 687 17.75 -4.41 7.28
CA ARG A 687 18.45 -5.70 7.32
C ARG A 687 17.53 -6.89 7.57
N GLU A 688 16.50 -6.72 8.38
CA GLU A 688 15.48 -7.74 8.69
C GLU A 688 14.59 -8.16 7.51
N TYR A 689 14.55 -7.34 6.45
CA TYR A 689 13.74 -7.55 5.25
C TYR A 689 14.58 -7.84 4.00
N GLN A 690 15.90 -8.02 4.15
CA GLN A 690 16.78 -8.41 3.04
C GLN A 690 16.72 -9.92 2.84
N ASN A 691 15.86 -10.37 1.93
CA ASN A 691 15.45 -11.78 1.82
C ASN A 691 16.24 -12.64 0.81
N PHE A 692 17.27 -12.08 0.15
CA PHE A 692 18.00 -12.76 -0.94
C PHE A 692 19.52 -12.64 -0.79
N ASP A 693 20.23 -13.77 -0.93
CA ASP A 693 21.70 -13.81 -1.03
C ASP A 693 22.20 -13.68 -2.48
N SER A 694 21.36 -14.02 -3.46
CA SER A 694 21.63 -13.89 -4.89
C SER A 694 20.32 -13.82 -5.67
N LEU A 695 20.30 -13.06 -6.77
CA LEU A 695 19.18 -13.00 -7.71
C LEU A 695 19.70 -13.11 -9.14
N THR A 696 18.98 -13.82 -10.01
CA THR A 696 19.35 -13.95 -11.42
C THR A 696 19.37 -12.57 -12.08
N HIS A 697 20.43 -12.28 -12.85
CA HIS A 697 20.64 -10.99 -13.52
C HIS A 697 20.86 -9.77 -12.62
N VAL A 698 21.11 -9.97 -11.32
CA VAL A 698 21.47 -8.92 -10.37
C VAL A 698 22.87 -9.20 -9.82
N GLN A 699 23.83 -8.34 -10.12
CA GLN A 699 25.24 -8.52 -9.70
C GLN A 699 25.56 -7.80 -8.39
N ASP A 700 25.01 -6.61 -8.16
CA ASP A 700 25.26 -5.75 -6.98
C ASP A 700 23.96 -5.14 -6.44
N ASN A 701 24.02 -4.53 -5.24
CA ASN A 701 22.91 -3.79 -4.60
C ASN A 701 21.68 -4.65 -4.28
N LEU A 702 21.88 -5.92 -3.91
CA LEU A 702 20.80 -6.85 -3.53
C LEU A 702 19.92 -6.33 -2.38
N GLU A 703 20.46 -5.49 -1.50
CA GLU A 703 19.73 -4.85 -0.42
C GLU A 703 18.60 -3.93 -0.90
N PHE A 704 18.57 -3.53 -2.17
CA PHE A 704 17.47 -2.77 -2.76
C PHE A 704 16.35 -3.67 -3.32
N TYR A 705 16.51 -4.99 -3.30
CA TYR A 705 15.54 -5.91 -3.89
C TYR A 705 14.70 -6.61 -2.83
N GLY A 706 13.38 -6.55 -3.01
CA GLY A 706 12.40 -7.25 -2.18
C GLY A 706 11.01 -7.20 -2.80
N GLY A 707 10.06 -7.89 -2.19
CA GLY A 707 8.65 -7.81 -2.57
C GLY A 707 8.15 -6.37 -2.54
N SER A 708 7.22 -6.03 -3.43
CA SER A 708 6.63 -4.69 -3.52
C SER A 708 5.67 -4.36 -2.38
N VAL A 709 5.29 -5.34 -1.55
CA VAL A 709 4.33 -5.20 -0.45
C VAL A 709 5.10 -5.24 0.87
N SER A 710 5.18 -4.10 1.57
CA SER A 710 5.92 -3.98 2.82
C SER A 710 5.36 -4.89 3.91
N LEU A 711 4.03 -4.92 4.07
CA LEU A 711 3.30 -5.75 5.04
C LEU A 711 3.61 -7.25 4.93
N ALA A 712 4.12 -7.71 3.79
CA ALA A 712 4.53 -9.11 3.64
C ALA A 712 6.02 -9.31 3.98
N ASP A 713 6.58 -8.54 4.92
CA ASP A 713 8.01 -8.52 5.27
C ASP A 713 8.97 -8.32 4.08
N TYR A 714 8.50 -7.63 3.02
CA TYR A 714 9.17 -7.56 1.72
C TYR A 714 9.56 -8.93 1.15
N CYS A 715 8.89 -10.00 1.57
CA CYS A 715 8.99 -11.31 0.94
C CYS A 715 8.36 -11.21 -0.44
N ALA A 716 9.12 -11.55 -1.49
CA ALA A 716 8.55 -11.57 -2.83
C ALA A 716 7.74 -12.84 -3.03
N TYR A 717 6.55 -12.70 -3.61
CA TYR A 717 5.62 -13.77 -3.87
C TYR A 717 4.90 -13.61 -5.19
N VAL A 718 4.31 -14.72 -5.62
CA VAL A 718 3.57 -14.82 -6.87
C VAL A 718 2.18 -14.23 -6.68
N GLN A 719 1.91 -13.16 -7.42
CA GLN A 719 0.72 -12.33 -7.26
C GLN A 719 -0.13 -12.36 -8.54
N GLU A 720 -1.43 -12.61 -8.38
CA GLU A 720 -2.40 -12.43 -9.47
C GLU A 720 -2.49 -10.96 -9.88
N PHE A 721 -2.85 -10.70 -11.13
CA PHE A 721 -2.95 -9.34 -11.65
C PHE A 721 -4.13 -9.15 -12.58
N THR A 722 -4.41 -7.89 -12.90
CA THR A 722 -5.41 -7.51 -13.90
C THR A 722 -4.72 -6.87 -15.08
N TRP A 723 -5.10 -7.28 -16.29
CA TRP A 723 -4.66 -6.65 -17.52
C TRP A 723 -5.33 -5.30 -17.67
N ARG A 724 -4.55 -4.24 -17.87
CA ARG A 724 -5.05 -2.86 -17.99
C ARG A 724 -4.66 -2.26 -19.34
N SER A 725 -5.55 -1.46 -19.90
CA SER A 725 -5.32 -0.66 -21.11
C SER A 725 -5.78 0.77 -20.83
N LYS A 726 -4.90 1.76 -21.00
CA LYS A 726 -5.17 3.17 -20.65
C LYS A 726 -5.77 3.32 -19.23
N ASN A 727 -5.23 2.56 -18.26
CA ASN A 727 -5.69 2.49 -16.87
C ASN A 727 -7.10 1.92 -16.61
N VAL A 728 -7.75 1.34 -17.62
CA VAL A 728 -9.01 0.59 -17.45
C VAL A 728 -8.70 -0.90 -17.40
N ILE A 729 -9.27 -1.62 -16.44
CA ILE A 729 -9.19 -3.07 -16.36
C ILE A 729 -9.89 -3.66 -17.58
N VAL A 730 -9.13 -4.43 -18.37
CA VAL A 730 -9.62 -5.11 -19.58
C VAL A 730 -10.06 -6.52 -19.24
N ARG A 731 -9.25 -7.25 -18.46
CA ARG A 731 -9.53 -8.63 -18.02
C ARG A 731 -8.71 -9.01 -16.78
N GLY A 732 -9.17 -9.99 -16.01
CA GLY A 732 -8.39 -10.63 -14.95
C GLY A 732 -7.40 -11.67 -15.49
N SER A 733 -6.67 -12.32 -14.58
CA SER A 733 -5.71 -13.38 -14.92
C SER A 733 -6.14 -14.80 -14.51
N GLN A 734 -7.33 -14.96 -13.93
CA GLN A 734 -7.83 -16.28 -13.50
C GLN A 734 -8.38 -17.07 -14.69
N CYS A 735 -7.92 -18.30 -14.86
CA CYS A 735 -8.21 -19.14 -16.01
C CYS A 735 -9.66 -19.61 -16.11
N LYS A 736 -10.38 -19.70 -14.99
CA LYS A 736 -11.74 -20.28 -14.96
C LYS A 736 -12.86 -19.39 -15.51
N PHE A 737 -12.60 -18.09 -15.67
CA PHE A 737 -13.60 -17.09 -16.02
C PHE A 737 -13.57 -16.79 -17.53
N GLU A 738 -14.67 -17.07 -18.24
CA GLU A 738 -14.73 -16.92 -19.70
C GLU A 738 -14.57 -15.46 -20.15
N GLU A 739 -15.00 -14.50 -19.33
CA GLU A 739 -14.82 -13.07 -19.54
C GLU A 739 -13.34 -12.64 -19.62
N ASN A 740 -12.41 -13.48 -19.15
CA ASN A 740 -10.97 -13.23 -19.22
C ASN A 740 -10.32 -13.70 -20.53
N ASN A 741 -11.08 -14.20 -21.50
CA ASN A 741 -10.51 -14.56 -22.81
C ASN A 741 -9.87 -13.34 -23.50
N PRO A 742 -8.63 -13.46 -24.03
CA PRO A 742 -8.01 -12.36 -24.76
C PRO A 742 -8.80 -12.03 -26.04
N ASN A 743 -8.69 -10.78 -26.50
CA ASN A 743 -9.18 -10.40 -27.83
C ASN A 743 -8.46 -11.26 -28.89
N PRO A 744 -9.16 -11.85 -29.89
CA PRO A 744 -8.57 -12.68 -30.93
C PRO A 744 -7.34 -12.07 -31.62
N ASP A 745 -7.36 -10.75 -31.89
CA ASP A 745 -6.24 -10.03 -32.53
C ASP A 745 -4.99 -9.89 -31.65
N LYS A 746 -5.16 -10.19 -30.35
CA LYS A 746 -4.12 -10.15 -29.32
C LYS A 746 -3.98 -11.50 -28.62
N ASN A 747 -4.44 -12.60 -29.20
CA ASN A 747 -4.32 -13.92 -28.59
C ASN A 747 -3.19 -14.74 -29.23
N PHE A 748 -1.95 -14.31 -29.01
CA PHE A 748 -0.76 -14.89 -29.67
C PHE A 748 -0.49 -16.30 -29.17
N ALA A 749 -0.67 -16.52 -27.87
CA ALA A 749 -0.46 -17.81 -27.22
C ALA A 749 -1.67 -18.77 -27.33
N MET A 750 -2.73 -18.39 -28.04
CA MET A 750 -3.95 -19.19 -28.18
C MET A 750 -4.56 -19.58 -26.83
N GLU A 751 -4.50 -18.66 -25.87
CA GLU A 751 -5.06 -18.86 -24.54
C GLU A 751 -6.58 -19.07 -24.63
N ARG A 752 -7.10 -19.94 -23.76
CA ARG A 752 -8.54 -20.16 -23.58
C ARG A 752 -8.87 -20.16 -22.10
N TYR A 753 -9.76 -19.26 -21.72
CA TYR A 753 -10.29 -19.14 -20.36
C TYR A 753 -11.71 -19.73 -20.32
N GLY A 754 -12.05 -20.34 -19.19
CA GLY A 754 -13.36 -20.95 -18.93
C GLY A 754 -13.29 -22.06 -17.88
N PRO A 755 -14.42 -22.65 -17.46
CA PRO A 755 -14.52 -23.50 -16.26
C PRO A 755 -13.55 -24.69 -16.20
N HIS A 756 -13.13 -25.22 -17.35
CA HIS A 756 -12.18 -26.33 -17.47
C HIS A 756 -10.82 -25.87 -18.02
N SER A 757 -10.33 -24.73 -17.53
CA SER A 757 -9.04 -24.17 -17.93
C SER A 757 -8.13 -23.94 -16.74
N LYS A 758 -6.84 -24.23 -16.93
CA LYS A 758 -5.77 -24.06 -15.93
C LYS A 758 -4.60 -23.31 -16.55
N CYS A 759 -3.74 -22.77 -15.70
CA CYS A 759 -2.51 -22.11 -16.10
C CYS A 759 -1.44 -23.17 -16.40
N PHE A 760 -0.83 -23.04 -17.56
CA PHE A 760 0.31 -23.84 -17.99
C PHE A 760 1.53 -22.94 -18.20
N GLU A 761 2.70 -23.43 -17.81
CA GLU A 761 3.95 -22.72 -18.02
C GLU A 761 4.32 -22.78 -19.51
N HIS A 762 4.95 -21.71 -19.99
CA HIS A 762 5.60 -21.66 -21.29
C HIS A 762 7.10 -21.84 -21.12
N THR A 763 7.78 -22.14 -22.22
CA THR A 763 9.26 -22.07 -22.23
C THR A 763 9.72 -20.60 -22.13
N ASN A 764 11.03 -20.39 -21.91
CA ASN A 764 11.62 -19.05 -21.91
C ASN A 764 11.66 -18.37 -23.31
N LYS A 765 11.07 -18.98 -24.33
CA LYS A 765 10.94 -18.39 -25.67
C LYS A 765 9.61 -17.67 -25.80
N MET A 766 9.64 -16.47 -26.35
CA MET A 766 8.44 -15.70 -26.64
C MET A 766 7.59 -16.39 -27.71
N TRP A 767 6.27 -16.19 -27.62
CA TRP A 767 5.34 -16.59 -28.67
C TRP A 767 5.47 -15.65 -29.87
N GLU A 768 5.40 -16.22 -31.06
CA GLU A 768 5.59 -15.52 -32.33
C GLU A 768 4.42 -15.80 -33.28
N GLU A 769 3.98 -14.79 -34.03
CA GLU A 769 3.05 -14.94 -35.15
C GLU A 769 3.72 -14.49 -36.45
N ARG A 770 3.66 -15.35 -37.47
CA ARG A 770 4.21 -15.07 -38.80
C ARG A 770 3.12 -15.05 -39.86
N SER A 771 3.11 -14.02 -40.68
CA SER A 771 2.39 -13.98 -41.96
C SER A 771 3.41 -13.87 -43.10
N CYS A 772 2.94 -13.90 -44.34
CA CYS A 772 3.83 -13.74 -45.50
C CYS A 772 4.46 -12.36 -45.63
N PHE A 773 3.98 -11.36 -44.88
CA PHE A 773 4.40 -9.97 -45.00
C PHE A 773 5.07 -9.41 -43.73
N GLN A 774 4.87 -10.06 -42.58
CA GLN A 774 5.30 -9.54 -41.29
C GLN A 774 5.37 -10.65 -40.24
N THR A 775 6.29 -10.47 -39.30
CA THR A 775 6.46 -11.25 -38.08
C THR A 775 6.14 -10.36 -36.88
N ARG A 776 5.47 -10.91 -35.87
CA ARG A 776 5.17 -10.22 -34.60
C ARG A 776 5.54 -11.13 -33.44
N GLU A 777 6.15 -10.56 -32.41
CA GLU A 777 6.46 -11.25 -31.17
C GLU A 777 5.60 -10.70 -30.04
N TRP A 778 5.16 -11.59 -29.17
CA TRP A 778 4.36 -11.22 -28.01
C TRP A 778 5.25 -10.84 -26.84
N GLN A 779 5.07 -9.62 -26.32
CA GLN A 779 5.93 -9.04 -25.29
C GLN A 779 5.72 -9.61 -23.88
N HIS A 780 4.74 -10.48 -23.62
CA HIS A 780 4.52 -11.04 -22.27
C HIS A 780 4.50 -12.57 -22.30
N PHE A 781 5.53 -13.22 -21.77
CA PHE A 781 5.73 -14.65 -21.94
C PHE A 781 5.90 -15.35 -20.59
N GLY A 782 5.91 -16.68 -20.57
CA GLY A 782 6.20 -17.47 -19.37
C GLY A 782 5.04 -18.33 -18.90
N SER A 783 3.78 -17.93 -19.09
CA SER A 783 2.62 -18.80 -18.81
C SER A 783 1.36 -18.35 -19.56
N GLY A 784 0.34 -19.21 -19.60
CA GLY A 784 -0.96 -18.92 -20.23
C GLY A 784 -2.06 -19.87 -19.77
N CYS A 785 -3.32 -19.47 -19.93
CA CYS A 785 -4.47 -20.31 -19.59
C CYS A 785 -4.91 -21.17 -20.77
N TYR A 786 -5.07 -22.47 -20.54
CA TYR A 786 -5.51 -23.43 -21.56
C TYR A 786 -6.58 -24.35 -21.02
N LYS A 787 -7.51 -24.72 -21.90
CA LYS A 787 -8.47 -25.79 -21.62
C LYS A 787 -7.72 -27.11 -21.53
N TYR A 788 -8.09 -27.95 -20.58
CA TYR A 788 -7.51 -29.27 -20.41
C TYR A 788 -8.58 -30.36 -20.29
N SER A 789 -8.15 -31.62 -20.44
CA SER A 789 -8.94 -32.80 -20.08
C SER A 789 -8.05 -33.89 -19.50
N CYS A 790 -8.62 -34.70 -18.60
CA CYS A 790 -7.95 -35.82 -17.96
C CYS A 790 -8.41 -37.12 -18.62
N LEU A 791 -7.68 -37.58 -19.63
CA LEU A 791 -8.04 -38.76 -20.42
C LEU A 791 -6.97 -39.83 -20.27
N ASN A 792 -7.39 -41.09 -20.11
CA ASN A 792 -6.49 -42.25 -20.06
C ASN A 792 -5.34 -42.14 -19.03
N GLY A 793 -5.59 -41.47 -17.91
CA GLY A 793 -4.59 -41.24 -16.86
C GLY A 793 -3.51 -40.22 -17.23
N ARG A 794 -3.76 -39.32 -18.19
CA ARG A 794 -2.84 -38.28 -18.64
C ARG A 794 -3.54 -36.93 -18.87
N VAL A 795 -2.77 -35.85 -18.72
CA VAL A 795 -3.23 -34.49 -19.01
C VAL A 795 -3.23 -34.27 -20.51
N HIS A 796 -4.33 -33.77 -21.06
CA HIS A 796 -4.47 -33.36 -22.45
C HIS A 796 -4.74 -31.86 -22.51
N ILE A 797 -3.88 -31.12 -23.21
CA ILE A 797 -3.96 -29.66 -23.35
C ILE A 797 -4.60 -29.35 -24.70
N HIS A 798 -5.64 -28.52 -24.70
CA HIS A 798 -6.33 -28.10 -25.93
C HIS A 798 -5.85 -26.72 -26.37
N VAL A 799 -5.33 -26.63 -27.60
CA VAL A 799 -4.82 -25.37 -28.19
C VAL A 799 -5.37 -25.23 -29.61
N GLY A 800 -6.24 -24.24 -29.82
CA GLY A 800 -7.01 -24.13 -31.06
C GLY A 800 -7.85 -25.40 -31.30
N ASN A 801 -7.74 -25.98 -32.50
CA ASN A 801 -8.42 -27.22 -32.87
C ASN A 801 -7.60 -28.49 -32.56
N TYR A 802 -6.45 -28.36 -31.91
CA TYR A 802 -5.54 -29.46 -31.65
C TYR A 802 -5.51 -29.82 -30.16
N THR A 803 -5.24 -31.09 -29.89
CA THR A 803 -5.10 -31.63 -28.53
C THR A 803 -3.71 -32.24 -28.38
N TYR A 804 -3.05 -31.91 -27.29
CA TYR A 804 -1.67 -32.26 -27.00
C TYR A 804 -1.61 -33.06 -25.70
N GLU A 805 -1.19 -34.33 -25.77
CA GLU A 805 -1.08 -35.22 -24.61
C GLU A 805 0.24 -35.03 -23.85
N CYS A 806 0.22 -34.99 -22.53
CA CYS A 806 1.42 -34.92 -21.68
C CYS A 806 1.85 -36.30 -21.19
N TYR A 807 3.06 -36.72 -21.57
CA TYR A 807 3.64 -38.02 -21.20
C TYR A 807 4.47 -37.96 -19.91
N ARG A 808 5.06 -36.79 -19.61
CA ARG A 808 5.84 -36.55 -18.40
C ARG A 808 5.82 -35.07 -18.00
N SER A 809 6.05 -34.81 -16.71
CA SER A 809 6.27 -33.45 -16.22
C SER A 809 7.54 -32.84 -16.84
N GLY A 810 7.50 -31.55 -17.15
CA GLY A 810 8.60 -30.84 -17.81
C GLY A 810 8.73 -31.11 -19.32
N GLN A 811 7.84 -31.90 -19.92
CA GLN A 811 7.82 -32.08 -21.37
C GLN A 811 7.48 -30.76 -22.08
N GLU A 812 8.33 -30.32 -22.99
CA GLU A 812 8.08 -29.15 -23.83
C GLU A 812 7.30 -29.54 -25.10
N ILE A 813 6.09 -29.01 -25.23
CA ILE A 813 5.24 -29.18 -26.40
C ILE A 813 5.41 -27.99 -27.33
N GLN A 814 6.02 -28.23 -28.50
CA GLN A 814 6.17 -27.20 -29.53
C GLN A 814 4.87 -27.05 -30.31
N VAL A 815 4.24 -25.87 -30.20
CA VAL A 815 2.98 -25.53 -30.87
C VAL A 815 3.28 -24.77 -32.16
N LYS A 816 2.71 -25.23 -33.28
CA LYS A 816 2.73 -24.52 -34.57
C LYS A 816 1.37 -24.66 -35.25
N ILE A 817 0.57 -23.59 -35.22
CA ILE A 817 -0.82 -23.59 -35.70
C ILE A 817 -1.03 -22.43 -36.67
N PHE A 818 -1.64 -22.68 -37.82
CA PHE A 818 -2.03 -21.66 -38.79
C PHE A 818 -3.51 -21.31 -38.62
N GLU A 819 -3.79 -20.07 -38.27
CA GLU A 819 -5.16 -19.57 -38.07
C GLU A 819 -5.27 -18.11 -38.53
N SER A 820 -6.38 -17.78 -39.22
CA SER A 820 -6.69 -16.41 -39.65
C SER A 820 -5.58 -15.69 -40.42
N GLY A 821 -4.81 -16.44 -41.24
CA GLY A 821 -3.71 -15.88 -42.06
C GLY A 821 -2.36 -15.77 -41.35
N TRP A 822 -2.25 -16.26 -40.11
CA TRP A 822 -1.06 -16.20 -39.28
C TRP A 822 -0.64 -17.58 -38.80
N LEU A 823 0.65 -17.89 -38.91
CA LEU A 823 1.28 -19.04 -38.28
C LEU A 823 1.75 -18.65 -36.87
N LYS A 824 1.06 -19.16 -35.86
CA LYS A 824 1.38 -18.95 -34.44
C LYS A 824 2.33 -20.04 -33.95
N MET A 825 3.39 -19.65 -33.27
CA MET A 825 4.47 -20.52 -32.82
C MET A 825 4.85 -20.24 -31.37
N GLY A 826 4.99 -21.30 -30.57
CA GLY A 826 5.39 -21.20 -29.17
C GLY A 826 5.58 -22.58 -28.55
N ALA A 827 5.76 -22.62 -27.22
CA ALA A 827 5.90 -23.89 -26.52
C ALA A 827 5.29 -23.86 -25.11
N ILE A 828 4.57 -24.93 -24.79
CA ILE A 828 3.89 -25.14 -23.50
C ILE A 828 4.61 -26.27 -22.75
N VAL A 829 4.78 -26.14 -21.44
CA VAL A 829 5.44 -27.11 -20.58
C VAL A 829 4.39 -27.94 -19.84
N CYS A 830 4.48 -29.26 -19.97
CA CYS A 830 3.57 -30.19 -19.30
C CYS A 830 3.77 -30.20 -17.78
N PRO A 831 2.69 -30.08 -17.00
CA PRO A 831 2.72 -30.22 -15.54
C PRO A 831 2.73 -31.70 -15.15
N SER A 832 2.77 -31.96 -13.84
CA SER A 832 2.53 -33.31 -13.33
C SER A 832 1.06 -33.70 -13.54
N CYS A 833 0.80 -34.98 -13.84
CA CYS A 833 -0.57 -35.47 -13.97
C CYS A 833 -1.33 -35.36 -12.64
N ASN A 834 -0.69 -35.73 -11.52
CA ASN A 834 -1.33 -35.68 -10.21
C ASN A 834 -1.72 -34.26 -9.80
N GLU A 835 -0.96 -33.25 -10.25
CA GLU A 835 -1.18 -31.84 -9.94
C GLU A 835 -2.44 -31.27 -10.60
N ILE A 836 -2.79 -31.72 -11.81
CA ILE A 836 -3.98 -31.23 -12.53
C ILE A 836 -5.15 -32.22 -12.49
N CYS A 837 -4.87 -33.52 -12.63
CA CYS A 837 -5.86 -34.57 -12.83
C CYS A 837 -6.02 -35.50 -11.63
N GLY A 838 -5.23 -35.35 -10.55
CA GLY A 838 -5.21 -36.30 -9.43
C GLY A 838 -6.59 -36.53 -8.83
N GLU A 839 -7.24 -35.46 -8.35
CA GLU A 839 -8.57 -35.54 -7.72
C GLU A 839 -9.65 -36.04 -8.71
N GLU A 840 -9.65 -35.54 -9.95
CA GLU A 840 -10.63 -35.92 -10.98
C GLU A 840 -10.52 -37.41 -11.31
N LEU A 841 -9.31 -37.91 -11.57
CA LEU A 841 -9.07 -39.31 -11.91
C LEU A 841 -9.34 -40.23 -10.72
N GLU A 842 -8.96 -39.84 -9.50
CA GLU A 842 -9.22 -40.62 -8.29
C GLU A 842 -10.72 -40.80 -8.05
N SER A 843 -11.53 -39.76 -8.30
CA SER A 843 -12.99 -39.82 -8.17
C SER A 843 -13.66 -40.84 -9.10
N ILE A 844 -13.02 -41.17 -10.24
CA ILE A 844 -13.49 -42.16 -11.21
C ILE A 844 -12.67 -43.47 -11.18
N GLY A 845 -11.84 -43.66 -10.15
CA GLY A 845 -11.06 -44.89 -9.93
C GLY A 845 -9.90 -45.10 -10.92
N VAL A 846 -9.48 -44.06 -11.64
CA VAL A 846 -8.33 -44.08 -12.55
C VAL A 846 -7.13 -43.44 -11.86
N LYS A 847 -5.92 -43.96 -12.11
CA LYS A 847 -4.68 -43.34 -11.60
C LYS A 847 -3.90 -42.68 -12.72
N CYS A 848 -3.16 -41.63 -12.40
CA CYS A 848 -2.19 -41.05 -13.30
C CYS A 848 -1.15 -42.09 -13.71
N LYS A 849 -0.82 -42.13 -15.00
CA LYS A 849 0.22 -43.01 -15.54
C LYS A 849 1.61 -42.50 -15.17
N GLU A 850 2.55 -43.44 -15.06
CA GLU A 850 3.95 -43.14 -14.83
C GLU A 850 4.56 -42.32 -16.00
N PRO A 851 5.62 -41.53 -15.74
CA PRO A 851 6.34 -40.78 -16.77
C PRO A 851 6.89 -41.72 -17.86
N GLU A 852 6.57 -41.45 -19.11
CA GLU A 852 7.03 -42.23 -20.27
C GLU A 852 7.74 -41.35 -21.31
N ASN A 853 8.51 -41.97 -22.20
CA ASN A 853 9.02 -41.30 -23.40
C ASN A 853 7.90 -41.14 -24.43
N ILE A 854 7.94 -40.04 -25.18
CA ILE A 854 6.99 -39.79 -26.27
C ILE A 854 7.11 -40.95 -27.29
N PRO A 855 6.00 -41.58 -27.71
CA PRO A 855 6.05 -42.67 -28.67
C PRO A 855 6.75 -42.23 -29.98
N ILE A 856 7.61 -43.08 -30.53
CA ILE A 856 8.47 -42.76 -31.69
C ILE A 856 7.67 -42.31 -32.93
N HIS A 857 6.41 -42.75 -33.06
CA HIS A 857 5.51 -42.41 -34.16
C HIS A 857 4.52 -41.28 -33.86
N TYR A 858 4.57 -40.70 -32.65
CA TYR A 858 3.66 -39.63 -32.26
C TYR A 858 4.32 -38.27 -32.53
N SER A 859 3.92 -37.61 -33.62
CA SER A 859 4.28 -36.21 -33.90
C SER A 859 3.09 -35.33 -33.61
N TYR A 860 3.30 -34.29 -32.80
CA TYR A 860 2.31 -33.24 -32.65
C TYR A 860 2.02 -32.55 -33.99
N PRO A 861 0.80 -32.02 -34.17
CA PRO A 861 0.44 -31.22 -35.33
C PRO A 861 1.41 -30.05 -35.55
N LYS A 862 1.79 -29.82 -36.81
CA LYS A 862 2.67 -28.72 -37.22
C LYS A 862 2.17 -28.13 -38.52
N ASP A 863 1.45 -27.02 -38.42
CA ASP A 863 1.03 -26.28 -39.60
C ASP A 863 2.23 -25.54 -40.22
N SER A 864 2.11 -25.19 -41.50
CA SER A 864 3.15 -24.47 -42.24
C SER A 864 2.57 -23.28 -43.00
N LEU A 865 3.35 -22.20 -43.06
CA LEU A 865 3.00 -21.00 -43.81
C LEU A 865 3.53 -21.12 -45.23
N HIS A 866 2.65 -21.13 -46.22
CA HIS A 866 3.01 -21.13 -47.64
C HIS A 866 2.78 -19.74 -48.24
N CYS A 867 3.88 -19.05 -48.54
CA CYS A 867 3.86 -17.74 -49.17
C CYS A 867 4.10 -17.90 -50.67
N ASN A 868 3.05 -17.72 -51.47
CA ASN A 868 3.21 -17.65 -52.92
C ASN A 868 3.96 -16.35 -53.25
N THR A 869 5.08 -16.47 -53.97
CA THR A 869 5.65 -15.32 -54.68
C THR A 869 4.57 -14.85 -55.66
N VAL A 870 3.95 -13.70 -55.40
CA VAL A 870 3.19 -13.02 -56.44
C VAL A 870 4.22 -12.64 -57.49
N ALA A 871 4.34 -13.47 -58.52
CA ALA A 871 4.90 -13.05 -59.78
C ALA A 871 4.07 -11.84 -60.20
N ILE A 872 4.68 -10.66 -60.18
CA ILE A 872 4.12 -9.48 -60.82
C ILE A 872 3.94 -9.90 -62.28
N LEU A 873 2.71 -10.26 -62.66
CA LEU A 873 2.35 -10.45 -64.05
C LEU A 873 2.66 -9.13 -64.76
N PRO A 874 3.48 -9.12 -65.83
CA PRO A 874 3.88 -7.90 -66.53
C PRO A 874 2.74 -7.29 -67.38
N SER A 875 1.48 -7.62 -67.08
CA SER A 875 0.30 -7.11 -67.79
C SER A 875 -0.23 -5.78 -67.25
N VAL A 876 0.28 -5.27 -66.12
CA VAL A 876 -0.11 -3.94 -65.58
C VAL A 876 0.85 -2.82 -66.03
N LEU A 877 2.06 -3.16 -66.52
CA LEU A 877 3.00 -2.18 -67.07
C LEU A 877 2.71 -1.76 -68.53
N ILE A 878 1.82 -2.46 -69.23
CA ILE A 878 1.45 -2.13 -70.62
C ILE A 878 0.31 -1.10 -70.70
N ILE A 879 -0.49 -0.93 -69.63
CA ILE A 879 -1.62 0.02 -69.65
C ILE A 879 -1.18 1.47 -69.33
N ILE A 880 -0.05 1.65 -68.63
CA ILE A 880 0.48 3.00 -68.34
C ILE A 880 1.32 3.56 -69.51
N ALA A 881 1.93 2.70 -70.34
CA ALA A 881 2.66 3.12 -71.53
C ALA A 881 1.75 3.52 -72.71
N ALA A 882 0.51 3.03 -72.76
CA ALA A 882 -0.46 3.37 -73.81
C ALA A 882 -1.21 4.71 -73.58
N TYR A 883 -1.19 5.26 -72.36
CA TYR A 883 -1.89 6.51 -72.04
C TYR A 883 -1.03 7.77 -72.21
N ILE A 884 0.29 7.63 -72.41
CA ILE A 884 1.23 8.74 -72.57
C ILE A 884 1.48 9.10 -74.06
N PHE A 885 1.03 8.28 -75.02
CA PHE A 885 1.24 8.51 -76.46
C PHE A 885 0.03 9.05 -77.25
N THR A 886 -1.07 9.45 -76.59
CA THR A 886 -2.27 10.00 -77.29
C THR A 886 -2.70 11.41 -76.86
N LYS A 887 -1.80 12.19 -76.25
CA LYS A 887 -1.94 13.66 -76.19
C LYS A 887 -0.62 14.35 -76.52
N LEU A 888 -0.32 14.35 -77.81
CA LEU A 888 0.37 15.42 -78.54
C LEU A 888 -0.67 16.05 -79.46
#